data_AF-A0A7X3ILB7-F1
#
_entry.id   AF-A0A7X3ILB7-F1
#
_cell.length_a   1.000
_cell.length_b   1.000
_cell.length_c   1.000
_cell.angle_alpha   90.00
_cell.angle_beta   90.00
_cell.angle_gamma   90.00
#
_symmetry.space_group_name_H-M   'P 1'
#
loop_
_entity.id
_entity.type
_entity.pdbx_description
1 polymer ?
#
loop_
_entity_poly.entity_id
_entity_poly.type
_entity_poly.pdbx_seq_one_letter_code
_entity_poly.pdbx_strand_id
1 'polypeptide(L)'
;MTIPKVVSWCGKGLMTVALAAGCFQLSGTASALPVDQIRVGMFMDLGSTYKSTTAAVTLTSSQALTIGFNTSSGHSSLVTLGAGETARFSVDGFRVKVLETADSSAAAAAYKKLAATADKPILFTAATSGGQVYQLYTGNYASEQAASTAADRVAKAVSSFLNGQTPAVKGAKHLSAGTYASEAEAAAAATSVKSAGFDATLALEQTTDGGSRYTVWIGEAANDGELSALRGSVSAKLPQLSLSDTDANIPAFMVRQDVSLGQAVKHYQLSGNEAKGWIDSGGSDIKVQERSSRSYRGSMEISSLSGQLALVNVLPFEQYLYSVVGGEVPSSWSAEALKAQAVAARSYAEFQASSQSSRFKIADVVDTTLSQAYNGISSEAASVIQAVDATQGEVILKDGKVVEAVFSSNAGGVSADPSEVWNSGGDAFASVASEGDEAAVKGQKMWYHVLLSNGANGYVREDNVKETGTFTGGGLAKITVTAKDTNVRPLPQIQSDEAPVAKLNPGETAVVLETVPESGTYAWVRGPYTSAQLSKSLQGKTATPAPSSILTLEVTQRGPSGRATEIKANGQILDVKYPDLFRSAMNGLPSTLFDIVQTGSYTVLSANGTTSKITGSSSTTVLSASGQSTLQGGGTVVMNGDRNARSIDAGTGFMFLGRGNGHGLGLSQWGAKGMADAGYGYQEILKHYYQNVTITKE
;
A
#
# COMPACT_ATOMS: atom_id res chain seq x y z
N MET A 1 -58.90 15.77 11.61
CA MET A 1 -58.45 15.05 10.39
C MET A 1 -58.07 16.14 9.40
N THR A 2 -56.76 16.38 9.33
CA THR A 2 -56.18 17.69 8.99
C THR A 2 -55.39 17.53 7.71
N ILE A 3 -55.72 18.32 6.69
CA ILE A 3 -54.84 18.62 5.56
C ILE A 3 -54.32 20.04 5.79
N PRO A 4 -53.01 20.32 5.71
CA PRO A 4 -52.54 21.67 5.47
C PRO A 4 -52.23 21.87 3.98
N LYS A 5 -52.70 23.04 3.52
CA LYS A 5 -52.51 23.63 2.20
C LYS A 5 -51.15 24.32 2.09
N VAL A 6 -50.64 24.26 0.86
CA VAL A 6 -49.66 25.14 0.21
C VAL A 6 -50.25 26.54 -0.01
N VAL A 7 -49.45 27.60 0.17
CA VAL A 7 -49.45 28.92 -0.54
C VAL A 7 -48.09 29.60 -0.18
N SER A 8 -47.10 29.82 -1.07
CA SER A 8 -46.94 30.76 -2.21
C SER A 8 -46.49 32.19 -1.85
N TRP A 9 -45.57 32.71 -2.70
CA TRP A 9 -45.24 34.12 -3.01
C TRP A 9 -44.26 34.85 -2.08
N CYS A 10 -43.36 35.75 -2.49
CA CYS A 10 -43.10 36.50 -3.73
C CYS A 10 -41.65 37.07 -3.62
N GLY A 11 -40.87 37.26 -4.69
CA GLY A 11 -40.66 38.62 -5.22
C GLY A 11 -39.19 39.06 -5.16
N LYS A 12 -38.70 39.61 -6.27
CA LYS A 12 -37.29 39.91 -6.61
C LYS A 12 -36.71 41.14 -5.89
N GLY A 13 -35.38 41.17 -5.76
CA GLY A 13 -34.59 42.39 -5.54
C GLY A 13 -33.13 42.20 -5.95
N LEU A 14 -32.79 42.61 -7.17
CA LEU A 14 -31.41 42.79 -7.63
C LEU A 14 -30.77 43.95 -6.86
N MET A 15 -29.56 43.76 -6.34
CA MET A 15 -28.64 44.86 -6.06
C MET A 15 -27.25 44.48 -6.58
N THR A 16 -26.83 45.21 -7.61
CA THR A 16 -25.52 45.16 -8.26
C THR A 16 -24.50 45.82 -7.33
N VAL A 17 -23.42 45.11 -6.97
CA VAL A 17 -22.21 45.73 -6.39
C VAL A 17 -21.02 45.30 -7.24
N ALA A 18 -20.39 46.30 -7.86
CA ALA A 18 -19.18 46.15 -8.66
C ALA A 18 -17.92 46.16 -7.77
N LEU A 19 -16.93 45.41 -8.26
CA LEU A 19 -15.55 45.21 -7.85
C LEU A 19 -14.92 46.17 -6.82
N ALA A 20 -14.27 45.59 -5.81
CA ALA A 20 -12.96 46.03 -5.35
C ALA A 20 -12.01 44.83 -5.33
N ALA A 21 -11.00 44.88 -6.19
CA ALA A 21 -9.91 43.94 -6.26
C ALA A 21 -9.06 44.02 -4.98
N GLY A 22 -9.10 42.97 -4.16
CA GLY A 22 -8.15 42.74 -3.08
C GLY A 22 -7.33 41.51 -3.42
N CYS A 23 -6.14 41.72 -3.99
CA CYS A 23 -5.15 40.67 -4.18
C CYS A 23 -4.67 40.17 -2.81
N PHE A 24 -5.24 39.08 -2.32
CA PHE A 24 -4.53 38.23 -1.36
C PHE A 24 -3.63 37.30 -2.17
N GLN A 25 -2.36 37.70 -2.30
CA GLN A 25 -1.31 36.79 -2.73
C GLN A 25 -1.08 35.78 -1.59
N LEU A 26 -1.62 34.59 -1.75
CA LEU A 26 -1.10 33.39 -1.09
C LEU A 26 0.19 33.01 -1.82
N SER A 27 1.31 33.54 -1.35
CA SER A 27 2.64 33.14 -1.80
C SER A 27 2.94 31.76 -1.23
N GLY A 28 2.86 30.75 -2.10
CA GLY A 28 3.11 29.36 -1.76
C GLY A 28 2.93 28.46 -2.96
N THR A 29 3.36 28.90 -4.14
CA THR A 29 3.48 27.99 -5.28
C THR A 29 4.72 27.13 -5.01
N ALA A 30 4.50 25.83 -4.82
CA ALA A 30 5.52 24.85 -5.13
C ALA A 30 6.14 25.26 -6.48
N SER A 31 7.46 25.46 -6.52
CA SER A 31 8.15 25.60 -7.80
C SER A 31 7.78 24.35 -8.60
N ALA A 32 6.96 24.52 -9.63
CA ALA A 32 6.66 23.47 -10.58
C ALA A 32 8.00 23.10 -11.22
N LEU A 33 8.52 21.94 -10.82
CA LEU A 33 9.61 21.30 -11.55
C LEU A 33 9.15 21.07 -13.00
N PRO A 34 10.06 21.03 -13.97
CA PRO A 34 9.70 20.78 -15.36
C PRO A 34 8.79 19.55 -15.49
N VAL A 35 7.87 19.60 -16.45
CA VAL A 35 6.82 18.60 -16.74
C VAL A 35 7.38 17.17 -16.95
N ASP A 36 8.71 17.04 -17.09
CA ASP A 36 9.44 15.81 -17.36
C ASP A 36 9.89 15.04 -16.10
N GLN A 37 9.55 15.48 -14.87
CA GLN A 37 9.90 14.78 -13.63
C GLN A 37 8.67 14.30 -12.86
N ILE A 38 8.87 13.21 -12.10
CA ILE A 38 7.87 12.70 -11.17
C ILE A 38 8.46 12.55 -9.77
N ARG A 39 7.63 12.78 -8.76
CA ARG A 39 7.98 12.75 -7.34
C ARG A 39 7.25 11.59 -6.66
N VAL A 40 8.00 10.59 -6.22
CA VAL A 40 7.47 9.38 -5.57
C VAL A 40 7.70 9.43 -4.06
N GLY A 41 6.62 9.57 -3.29
CA GLY A 41 6.68 9.54 -1.82
C GLY A 41 6.95 8.13 -1.30
N MET A 42 8.06 7.94 -0.58
CA MET A 42 8.49 6.65 -0.05
C MET A 42 8.22 6.51 1.44
N PHE A 43 8.64 7.52 2.21
CA PHE A 43 8.32 7.65 3.63
C PHE A 43 7.69 9.01 3.87
N MET A 44 6.49 9.05 4.44
CA MET A 44 5.79 10.26 4.88
C MET A 44 4.54 9.89 5.71
N ASP A 45 4.09 10.81 6.55
CA ASP A 45 2.83 10.69 7.30
C ASP A 45 1.80 11.72 6.79
N LEU A 46 0.76 11.21 6.12
CA LEU A 46 -0.41 11.95 5.66
C LEU A 46 -1.69 11.47 6.38
N GLY A 47 -1.55 10.86 7.55
CA GLY A 47 -2.65 10.29 8.32
C GLY A 47 -3.30 9.09 7.63
N SER A 48 -4.62 9.12 7.48
CA SER A 48 -5.37 8.04 6.83
C SER A 48 -5.14 7.93 5.32
N THR A 49 -4.57 8.97 4.69
CA THR A 49 -4.34 8.99 3.23
C THR A 49 -3.15 8.12 2.84
N TYR A 50 -2.04 8.23 3.57
CA TYR A 50 -0.84 7.42 3.41
C TYR A 50 -0.02 7.53 4.69
N LYS A 51 0.51 6.42 5.20
CA LYS A 51 1.38 6.41 6.37
C LYS A 51 2.42 5.31 6.26
N SER A 52 3.63 5.70 5.92
CA SER A 52 4.82 4.87 5.99
C SER A 52 5.94 5.72 6.55
N THR A 53 6.43 5.43 7.75
CA THR A 53 7.37 6.32 8.45
C THR A 53 8.61 5.56 8.89
N THR A 54 9.72 6.28 8.96
CA THR A 54 10.97 5.83 9.56
C THR A 54 11.66 7.00 10.25
N ALA A 55 12.46 6.71 11.28
CA ALA A 55 13.18 7.73 12.04
C ALA A 55 14.34 8.35 11.25
N ALA A 56 14.98 7.53 10.42
CA ALA A 56 16.08 7.90 9.55
C ALA A 56 16.09 6.99 8.32
N VAL A 57 16.74 7.45 7.25
CA VAL A 57 17.02 6.66 6.05
C VAL A 57 18.52 6.52 5.85
N THR A 58 18.96 5.39 5.31
CA THR A 58 20.35 5.07 5.04
C THR A 58 20.52 4.98 3.53
N LEU A 59 21.36 5.86 2.98
CA LEU A 59 21.60 5.98 1.54
C LEU A 59 23.03 5.59 1.20
N THR A 60 23.20 4.94 0.04
CA THR A 60 24.49 4.58 -0.53
C THR A 60 24.35 4.49 -2.05
N SER A 61 25.39 4.81 -2.79
CA SER A 61 25.45 4.60 -4.24
C SER A 61 26.73 3.88 -4.63
N SER A 62 26.71 3.23 -5.79
CA SER A 62 27.92 2.71 -6.45
C SER A 62 28.85 3.81 -6.96
N GLN A 63 28.34 5.04 -7.06
CA GLN A 63 29.08 6.25 -7.39
C GLN A 63 29.06 7.24 -6.22
N ALA A 64 29.79 8.36 -6.37
CA ALA A 64 29.79 9.42 -5.37
C ALA A 64 28.37 10.01 -5.19
N LEU A 65 28.02 10.34 -3.94
CA LEU A 65 26.78 11.04 -3.61
C LEU A 65 27.07 12.50 -3.27
N THR A 66 26.38 13.45 -3.89
CA THR A 66 26.38 14.85 -3.45
C THR A 66 25.19 15.10 -2.54
N ILE A 67 25.43 15.79 -1.42
CA ILE A 67 24.42 16.20 -0.45
C ILE A 67 24.38 17.72 -0.46
N GLY A 68 23.19 18.29 -0.56
CA GLY A 68 23.01 19.72 -0.38
C GLY A 68 21.59 20.17 -0.63
N PHE A 69 21.42 21.22 -1.41
CA PHE A 69 20.12 21.88 -1.59
C PHE A 69 19.88 22.21 -3.07
N ASN A 70 18.64 22.14 -3.51
CA ASN A 70 18.26 22.70 -4.81
C ASN A 70 17.89 24.18 -4.64
N THR A 71 18.53 25.02 -5.46
CA THR A 71 18.33 26.47 -5.47
C THR A 71 17.91 26.95 -6.85
N SER A 72 17.55 28.22 -6.98
CA SER A 72 17.29 28.84 -8.28
C SER A 72 18.52 28.85 -9.20
N SER A 73 19.75 28.79 -8.66
CA SER A 73 21.00 28.69 -9.42
C SER A 73 21.43 27.25 -9.72
N GLY A 74 20.62 26.25 -9.34
CA GLY A 74 20.88 24.83 -9.54
C GLY A 74 21.15 24.06 -8.25
N HIS A 75 21.69 22.85 -8.40
CA HIS A 75 22.03 22.00 -7.26
C HIS A 75 23.30 22.51 -6.57
N SER A 76 23.14 22.94 -5.32
CA SER A 76 24.26 23.26 -4.44
C SER A 76 24.74 21.99 -3.76
N SER A 77 25.94 21.52 -4.11
CA SER A 77 26.60 20.39 -3.47
C SER A 77 27.42 20.88 -2.27
N LEU A 78 27.03 20.51 -1.07
CA LEU A 78 27.70 20.89 0.18
C LEU A 78 28.70 19.85 0.66
N VAL A 79 28.37 18.58 0.45
CA VAL A 79 29.21 17.45 0.83
C VAL A 79 29.20 16.45 -0.30
N THR A 80 30.35 15.82 -0.55
CA THR A 80 30.46 14.69 -1.46
C THR A 80 30.90 13.47 -0.66
N LEU A 81 30.09 12.41 -0.69
CA LEU A 81 30.43 11.09 -0.20
C LEU A 81 31.08 10.29 -1.32
N GLY A 82 32.09 9.50 -0.98
CA GLY A 82 32.77 8.62 -1.94
C GLY A 82 31.86 7.49 -2.46
N ALA A 83 32.27 6.85 -3.55
CA ALA A 83 31.61 5.66 -4.06
C ALA A 83 31.55 4.55 -3.00
N GLY A 84 30.35 3.98 -2.79
CA GLY A 84 30.10 2.96 -1.77
C GLY A 84 30.07 3.49 -0.33
N GLU A 85 30.30 4.79 -0.10
CA GLU A 85 30.19 5.39 1.22
C GLU A 85 28.72 5.48 1.64
N THR A 86 28.44 5.09 2.88
CA THR A 86 27.11 5.08 3.47
C THR A 86 26.94 6.27 4.40
N ALA A 87 25.81 6.97 4.25
CA ALA A 87 25.38 7.98 5.21
C ALA A 87 23.92 7.80 5.60
N ARG A 88 23.58 8.35 6.77
CA ARG A 88 22.21 8.37 7.28
C ARG A 88 21.64 9.77 7.27
N PHE A 89 20.33 9.86 7.12
CA PHE A 89 19.62 11.11 7.01
C PHE A 89 18.37 11.08 7.88
N SER A 90 18.18 12.15 8.65
CA SER A 90 16.94 12.40 9.38
C SER A 90 16.57 13.87 9.26
N VAL A 91 15.46 14.25 9.87
CA VAL A 91 15.15 15.67 10.11
C VAL A 91 15.46 16.02 11.57
N ASP A 92 15.75 17.29 11.79
CA ASP A 92 15.82 17.89 13.11
C ASP A 92 14.41 18.30 13.56
N GLY A 93 14.11 18.12 14.85
CA GLY A 93 12.74 18.21 15.36
C GLY A 93 12.57 17.57 16.72
N PHE A 94 11.31 17.39 17.13
CA PHE A 94 11.00 16.86 18.46
C PHE A 94 11.42 15.40 18.60
N ARG A 95 12.27 15.13 19.59
CA ARG A 95 12.87 13.84 19.88
C ARG A 95 12.89 13.60 21.38
N VAL A 96 13.19 12.37 21.79
CA VAL A 96 13.45 12.04 23.19
C VAL A 96 14.88 11.53 23.29
N LYS A 97 15.75 12.24 24.02
CA LYS A 97 17.05 11.74 24.47
C LYS A 97 16.79 10.76 25.60
N VAL A 98 16.94 9.48 25.32
CA VAL A 98 16.57 8.37 26.21
C VAL A 98 17.59 8.23 27.34
N LEU A 99 18.86 8.14 26.96
CA LEU A 99 19.99 8.01 27.86
C LEU A 99 21.27 8.44 27.15
N GLU A 100 22.28 8.76 27.96
CA GLU A 100 23.66 8.92 27.54
C GLU A 100 24.56 8.03 28.42
N THR A 101 25.46 7.26 27.81
CA THR A 101 26.31 6.33 28.57
C THR A 101 27.64 6.10 27.86
N ALA A 102 28.72 5.89 28.62
CA ALA A 102 29.98 5.38 28.08
C ALA A 102 29.95 3.86 27.81
N ASP A 103 28.97 3.16 28.37
CA ASP A 103 28.80 1.71 28.19
C ASP A 103 28.09 1.38 26.87
N SER A 104 28.88 0.97 25.88
CA SER A 104 28.39 0.55 24.57
C SER A 104 27.43 -0.64 24.62
N SER A 105 27.60 -1.55 25.58
CA SER A 105 26.76 -2.76 25.71
C SER A 105 25.39 -2.39 26.27
N ALA A 106 25.35 -1.52 27.29
CA ALA A 106 24.10 -0.98 27.81
C ALA A 106 23.34 -0.18 26.74
N ALA A 107 24.03 0.66 25.97
CA ALA A 107 23.44 1.41 24.87
C ALA A 107 22.85 0.50 23.78
N ALA A 108 23.60 -0.51 23.34
CA ALA A 108 23.14 -1.47 22.33
C ALA A 108 21.94 -2.31 22.82
N ALA A 109 21.92 -2.71 24.10
CA ALA A 109 20.81 -3.44 24.69
C ALA A 109 19.53 -2.59 24.77
N ALA A 110 19.65 -1.33 25.20
CA ALA A 110 18.54 -0.39 25.22
C ALA A 110 18.02 -0.08 23.80
N TYR A 111 18.93 0.10 22.84
CA TYR A 111 18.58 0.24 21.42
C TYR A 111 17.77 -0.95 20.92
N LYS A 112 18.25 -2.19 21.13
CA LYS A 112 17.54 -3.41 20.70
C LYS A 112 16.15 -3.52 21.32
N LYS A 113 15.99 -3.11 22.59
CA LYS A 113 14.70 -3.09 23.29
C LYS A 113 13.72 -2.13 22.61
N LEU A 114 14.15 -0.92 22.26
CA LEU A 114 13.33 0.09 21.60
C LEU A 114 13.07 -0.22 20.11
N ALA A 115 13.99 -0.88 19.42
CA ALA A 115 13.80 -1.29 18.03
C ALA A 115 12.56 -2.18 17.85
N ALA A 116 12.14 -2.91 18.90
CA ALA A 116 10.94 -3.73 18.93
C ALA A 116 9.64 -2.96 19.25
N THR A 117 9.70 -1.65 19.55
CA THR A 117 8.53 -0.82 19.86
C THR A 117 8.15 0.08 18.68
N ALA A 118 7.13 0.92 18.86
CA ALA A 118 6.77 1.97 17.91
C ALA A 118 7.74 3.17 17.96
N ASP A 119 8.46 3.37 19.08
CA ASP A 119 9.37 4.48 19.32
C ASP A 119 10.78 4.10 18.80
N LYS A 120 10.93 4.08 17.46
CA LYS A 120 12.15 3.59 16.80
C LYS A 120 13.40 4.38 17.22
N PRO A 121 14.50 3.72 17.61
CA PRO A 121 15.67 4.39 18.14
C PRO A 121 16.68 4.83 17.07
N ILE A 122 17.47 5.84 17.41
CA ILE A 122 18.71 6.24 16.74
C ILE A 122 19.80 6.32 17.80
N LEU A 123 20.98 5.77 17.50
CA LEU A 123 22.12 5.77 18.40
C LEU A 123 23.26 6.61 17.82
N PHE A 124 23.59 7.71 18.49
CA PHE A 124 24.73 8.56 18.15
C PHE A 124 25.91 8.29 19.06
N THR A 125 27.10 8.65 18.59
CA THR A 125 28.27 8.82 19.46
C THR A 125 28.65 10.29 19.54
N ALA A 126 29.12 10.71 20.71
CA ALA A 126 29.62 12.05 20.96
C ALA A 126 30.91 11.97 21.78
N ALA A 127 31.82 12.91 21.56
CA ALA A 127 32.98 13.10 22.42
C ALA A 127 32.62 14.06 23.56
N THR A 128 32.93 13.69 24.79
CA THR A 128 32.77 14.52 25.99
C THR A 128 34.14 14.71 26.66
N SER A 129 34.21 15.56 27.69
CA SER A 129 35.42 15.66 28.52
C SER A 129 35.81 14.34 29.19
N GLY A 130 34.86 13.43 29.41
CA GLY A 130 35.06 12.09 29.97
C GLY A 130 35.35 11.00 28.94
N GLY A 131 35.49 11.34 27.65
CA GLY A 131 35.68 10.39 26.55
C GLY A 131 34.45 10.22 25.68
N GLN A 132 34.44 9.17 24.86
CA GLN A 132 33.32 8.87 23.96
C GLN A 132 32.11 8.37 24.75
N VAL A 133 30.93 8.89 24.41
CA VAL A 133 29.65 8.45 24.95
C VAL A 133 28.69 8.08 23.81
N TYR A 134 27.71 7.27 24.15
CA TYR A 134 26.61 6.84 23.30
C TYR A 134 25.34 7.56 23.73
N GLN A 135 24.70 8.27 22.80
CA GLN A 135 23.48 9.04 23.03
C GLN A 135 22.34 8.35 22.28
N LEU A 136 21.42 7.74 23.04
CA LEU A 136 20.27 7.03 22.49
C LEU A 136 19.08 7.96 22.37
N TYR A 137 18.49 8.04 21.19
CA TYR A 137 17.32 8.87 20.90
C TYR A 137 16.17 8.02 20.36
N THR A 138 14.95 8.56 20.44
CA THR A 138 13.77 8.09 19.70
C THR A 138 13.05 9.29 19.06
N GLY A 139 12.24 9.03 18.03
CA GLY A 139 11.54 10.06 17.25
C GLY A 139 11.96 10.03 15.77
N ASN A 140 11.63 11.06 14.98
CA ASN A 140 10.99 12.32 15.37
C ASN A 140 9.48 12.21 15.63
N TYR A 141 8.99 13.04 16.55
CA TYR A 141 7.59 13.16 16.94
C TYR A 141 6.98 14.43 16.35
N ALA A 142 5.67 14.39 16.08
CA ALA A 142 4.97 15.50 15.43
C ALA A 142 4.90 16.79 16.27
N SER A 143 5.05 16.70 17.59
CA SER A 143 4.96 17.84 18.51
C SER A 143 5.70 17.58 19.82
N GLU A 144 5.94 18.63 20.59
CA GLU A 144 6.48 18.56 21.96
C GLU A 144 5.63 17.65 22.86
N GLN A 145 4.30 17.76 22.78
CA GLN A 145 3.37 16.92 23.55
C GLN A 145 3.47 15.43 23.16
N ALA A 146 3.61 15.14 21.86
CA ALA A 146 3.79 13.78 21.38
C ALA A 146 5.12 13.19 21.86
N ALA A 147 6.20 13.99 21.86
CA ALA A 147 7.50 13.61 22.41
C ALA A 147 7.44 13.40 23.93
N SER A 148 6.74 14.25 24.67
CA SER A 148 6.52 14.10 26.12
C SER A 148 5.80 12.77 26.44
N THR A 149 4.73 12.47 25.72
CA THR A 149 4.00 11.20 25.87
C THR A 149 4.89 9.99 25.52
N ALA A 150 5.75 10.14 24.52
CA ALA A 150 6.70 9.10 24.15
C ALA A 150 7.81 8.91 25.19
N ALA A 151 8.28 9.99 25.84
CA ALA A 151 9.28 9.91 26.90
C ALA A 151 8.80 8.99 28.04
N ASP A 152 7.53 9.06 28.42
CA ASP A 152 6.94 8.16 29.42
C ASP A 152 6.93 6.69 28.98
N ARG A 153 6.58 6.43 27.71
CA ARG A 153 6.57 5.07 27.15
C ARG A 153 7.97 4.50 27.10
N VAL A 154 8.93 5.28 26.62
CA VAL A 154 10.33 4.91 26.48
C VAL A 154 10.95 4.66 27.86
N ALA A 155 10.70 5.53 28.83
CA ALA A 155 11.18 5.36 30.20
C ALA A 155 10.75 4.01 30.80
N LYS A 156 9.49 3.61 30.57
CA LYS A 156 8.97 2.30 30.99
C LYS A 156 9.63 1.16 30.23
N ALA A 157 9.84 1.29 28.93
CA ALA A 157 10.39 0.24 28.08
C ALA A 157 11.85 -0.11 28.39
N VAL A 158 12.66 0.89 28.75
CA VAL A 158 14.11 0.74 29.00
C VAL A 158 14.54 1.03 30.44
N SER A 159 13.62 0.96 31.41
CA SER A 159 13.86 1.34 32.82
C SER A 159 15.11 0.72 33.44
N SER A 160 15.45 -0.52 33.08
CA SER A 160 16.64 -1.23 33.56
C SER A 160 17.98 -0.69 33.03
N PHE A 161 17.96 0.20 32.02
CA PHE A 161 19.16 0.75 31.37
C PHE A 161 19.39 2.22 31.73
N LEU A 162 18.43 2.89 32.36
CA LEU A 162 18.48 4.34 32.56
C LEU A 162 19.51 4.77 33.59
N ASN A 163 19.90 3.91 34.55
CA ASN A 163 20.87 4.23 35.60
C ASN A 163 20.58 5.58 36.30
N GLY A 164 19.31 5.86 36.61
CA GLY A 164 18.87 7.09 37.25
C GLY A 164 18.63 8.28 36.31
N GLN A 165 18.89 8.14 35.01
CA GLN A 165 18.54 9.15 34.01
C GLN A 165 17.04 9.17 33.73
N THR A 166 16.53 10.35 33.38
CA THR A 166 15.16 10.54 32.92
C THR A 166 15.18 10.88 31.44
N PRO A 167 14.46 10.13 30.59
CA PRO A 167 14.31 10.50 29.18
C PRO A 167 13.81 11.93 29.04
N ALA A 168 14.51 12.73 28.24
CA ALA A 168 14.26 14.17 28.11
C ALA A 168 13.77 14.51 26.69
N VAL A 169 12.73 15.33 26.61
CA VAL A 169 12.28 15.91 25.35
C VAL A 169 13.36 16.86 24.82
N LYS A 170 13.61 16.79 23.52
CA LYS A 170 14.54 17.63 22.76
C LYS A 170 13.85 18.17 21.53
N GLY A 171 14.34 19.28 20.97
CA GLY A 171 13.78 19.89 19.77
C GLY A 171 14.82 20.55 18.89
N ALA A 172 14.32 21.27 17.88
CA ALA A 172 15.10 21.90 16.81
C ALA A 172 15.55 23.34 17.13
N LYS A 173 15.49 23.76 18.40
CA LYS A 173 15.97 25.09 18.80
C LYS A 173 17.41 25.00 19.28
N HIS A 174 18.29 25.74 18.62
CA HIS A 174 19.72 25.70 18.85
C HIS A 174 20.29 27.11 19.01
N LEU A 175 21.42 27.22 19.71
CA LEU A 175 22.25 28.42 19.69
C LEU A 175 23.35 28.25 18.64
N SER A 176 23.62 29.27 17.84
CA SER A 176 24.82 29.33 17.01
C SER A 176 25.97 29.94 17.80
N ALA A 177 27.14 29.31 17.72
CA ALA A 177 28.42 29.79 18.24
C ALA A 177 29.29 30.42 17.14
N GLY A 178 28.66 30.98 16.11
CA GLY A 178 29.31 31.68 15.01
C GLY A 178 29.62 30.80 13.80
N THR A 179 30.23 31.42 12.80
CA THR A 179 30.59 30.82 11.51
C THR A 179 32.10 30.67 11.39
N TYR A 180 32.54 29.64 10.67
CA TYR A 180 33.95 29.23 10.57
C TYR A 180 34.36 29.07 9.11
N ALA A 181 35.65 29.27 8.81
CA ALA A 181 36.14 29.22 7.43
C ALA A 181 36.32 27.79 6.92
N SER A 182 36.43 26.80 7.81
CA SER A 182 36.63 25.39 7.45
C SER A 182 35.92 24.43 8.42
N GLU A 183 35.71 23.19 7.96
CA GLU A 183 35.20 22.10 8.79
C GLU A 183 36.09 21.87 10.03
N ALA A 184 37.42 21.94 9.85
CA ALA A 184 38.38 21.70 10.93
C ALA A 184 38.27 22.76 12.04
N GLU A 185 38.11 24.03 11.66
CA GLU A 185 37.91 25.12 12.63
C GLU A 185 36.58 24.97 13.39
N ALA A 186 35.50 24.68 12.67
CA ALA A 186 34.20 24.45 13.29
C ALA A 186 34.21 23.22 14.21
N ALA A 187 34.87 22.13 13.80
CA ALA A 187 35.03 20.93 14.63
C ALA A 187 35.86 21.20 15.90
N ALA A 188 36.91 22.02 15.80
CA ALA A 188 37.68 22.45 16.96
C ALA A 188 36.83 23.29 17.93
N ALA A 189 36.07 24.26 17.42
CA ALA A 189 35.16 25.06 18.23
C ALA A 189 34.07 24.23 18.90
N ALA A 190 33.45 23.29 18.16
CA ALA A 190 32.49 22.34 18.73
C ALA A 190 33.13 21.48 19.85
N THR A 191 34.40 21.10 19.69
CA THR A 191 35.15 20.35 20.72
C THR A 191 35.38 21.19 21.99
N SER A 192 35.69 22.48 21.84
CA SER A 192 35.82 23.40 22.98
C SER A 192 34.50 23.54 23.75
N VAL A 193 33.36 23.62 23.04
CA VAL A 193 32.03 23.67 23.67
C VAL A 193 31.71 22.35 24.40
N LYS A 194 31.99 21.21 23.77
CA LYS A 194 31.84 19.87 24.38
C LYS A 194 32.68 19.70 25.64
N SER A 195 33.90 20.22 25.64
CA SER A 195 34.80 20.16 26.78
C SER A 195 34.28 20.97 27.99
N ALA A 196 33.44 21.99 27.75
CA ALA A 196 32.74 22.73 28.81
C ALA A 196 31.46 22.04 29.32
N GLY A 197 31.10 20.89 28.73
CA GLY A 197 29.96 20.06 29.12
C GLY A 197 28.65 20.38 28.40
N PHE A 198 28.72 21.00 27.21
CA PHE A 198 27.53 21.26 26.39
C PHE A 198 27.55 20.43 25.11
N ASP A 199 26.39 19.89 24.72
CA ASP A 199 26.23 19.26 23.41
C ASP A 199 26.43 20.32 22.30
N ALA A 200 27.34 20.04 21.36
CA ALA A 200 27.60 20.91 20.21
C ALA A 200 27.79 20.09 18.94
N THR A 201 27.29 20.60 17.81
CA THR A 201 27.29 19.89 16.54
C THR A 201 27.76 20.84 15.45
N LEU A 202 28.58 20.32 14.53
CA LEU A 202 28.87 21.01 13.28
C LEU A 202 27.59 21.06 12.45
N ALA A 203 27.25 22.23 11.89
CA ALA A 203 26.21 22.33 10.88
C ALA A 203 26.72 23.04 9.63
N LEU A 204 26.11 22.68 8.50
CA LEU A 204 26.35 23.24 7.18
C LEU A 204 25.12 24.07 6.82
N GLU A 205 25.19 25.38 7.03
CA GLU A 205 24.12 26.32 6.69
C GLU A 205 24.22 26.72 5.23
N GLN A 206 23.08 26.75 4.54
CA GLN A 206 22.99 27.32 3.20
C GLN A 206 23.21 28.84 3.23
N THR A 207 23.99 29.36 2.29
CA THR A 207 24.17 30.81 2.10
C THR A 207 23.27 31.34 0.99
N THR A 208 23.00 32.64 1.00
CA THR A 208 22.07 33.30 0.06
C THR A 208 22.51 33.25 -1.40
N ASP A 209 23.81 33.06 -1.65
CA ASP A 209 24.40 32.82 -2.98
C ASP A 209 24.30 31.36 -3.43
N GLY A 210 23.66 30.50 -2.63
CA GLY A 210 23.54 29.06 -2.88
C GLY A 210 24.75 28.26 -2.42
N GLY A 211 25.77 28.86 -1.79
CA GLY A 211 26.88 28.14 -1.17
C GLY A 211 26.53 27.54 0.20
N SER A 212 27.56 27.20 0.97
CA SER A 212 27.41 26.87 2.38
C SER A 212 28.47 27.53 3.26
N ARG A 213 28.17 27.58 4.55
CA ARG A 213 29.12 27.98 5.59
C ARG A 213 29.10 26.99 6.76
N TYR A 214 30.25 26.77 7.35
CA TYR A 214 30.38 25.99 8.57
C TYR A 214 29.95 26.82 9.78
N THR A 215 29.14 26.22 10.64
CA THR A 215 28.63 26.82 11.87
C THR A 215 28.66 25.78 12.98
N VAL A 216 28.66 26.22 14.24
CA VAL A 216 28.60 25.34 15.40
C VAL A 216 27.32 25.61 16.15
N TRP A 217 26.45 24.60 16.22
CA TRP A 217 25.17 24.67 16.90
C TRP A 217 25.25 24.00 18.27
N ILE A 218 24.72 24.65 19.31
CA ILE A 218 24.78 24.21 20.71
C ILE A 218 23.39 23.85 21.21
N GLY A 219 23.30 22.69 21.88
CA GLY A 219 22.10 22.16 22.53
C GLY A 219 21.04 21.65 21.56
N GLU A 220 19.89 21.24 22.10
CA GLU A 220 18.72 20.70 21.37
C GLU A 220 17.44 21.07 22.15
N ALA A 221 17.17 22.37 22.31
CA ALA A 221 16.06 22.85 23.14
C ALA A 221 14.70 22.55 22.50
N ALA A 222 13.71 22.16 23.31
CA ALA A 222 12.35 21.89 22.85
C ALA A 222 11.55 23.19 22.62
N ASN A 223 11.81 24.21 23.44
CA ASN A 223 11.06 25.47 23.46
C ASN A 223 11.97 26.67 23.80
N ASP A 224 11.43 27.89 23.70
CA ASP A 224 12.20 29.13 23.90
C ASP A 224 12.70 29.30 25.35
N GLY A 225 11.98 28.73 26.31
CA GLY A 225 12.39 28.73 27.72
C GLY A 225 13.66 27.90 27.93
N GLU A 226 13.69 26.68 27.39
CA GLU A 226 14.88 25.83 27.41
C GLU A 226 16.05 26.45 26.65
N LEU A 227 15.80 27.09 25.51
CA LEU A 227 16.85 27.76 24.73
C LEU A 227 17.46 28.93 25.52
N SER A 228 16.62 29.72 26.19
CA SER A 228 17.05 30.83 27.04
C SER A 228 17.87 30.35 28.24
N ALA A 229 17.46 29.26 28.88
CA ALA A 229 18.20 28.64 29.98
C ALA A 229 19.57 28.09 29.53
N LEU A 230 19.60 27.46 28.34
CA LEU A 230 20.83 27.00 27.73
C LEU A 230 21.78 28.18 27.45
N ARG A 231 21.28 29.28 26.88
CA ARG A 231 22.06 30.49 26.60
C ARG A 231 22.71 31.03 27.87
N GLY A 232 21.94 31.17 28.96
CA GLY A 232 22.48 31.62 30.24
C GLY A 232 23.62 30.71 30.75
N SER A 233 23.45 29.39 30.63
CA SER A 233 24.45 28.41 31.07
C SER A 233 25.72 28.45 30.23
N VAL A 234 25.59 28.55 28.90
CA VAL A 234 26.73 28.61 27.97
C VAL A 234 27.48 29.93 28.16
N SER A 235 26.80 31.08 28.21
CA SER A 235 27.44 32.38 28.44
C SER A 235 28.20 32.45 29.76
N ALA A 236 27.71 31.76 30.81
CA ALA A 236 28.40 31.72 32.10
C ALA A 236 29.71 30.93 32.07
N LYS A 237 29.77 29.82 31.31
CA LYS A 237 30.97 28.96 31.22
C LYS A 237 31.91 29.32 30.07
N LEU A 238 31.38 29.92 29.00
CA LEU A 238 32.09 30.28 27.77
C LEU A 238 31.78 31.73 27.36
N PRO A 239 32.13 32.72 28.19
CA PRO A 239 31.80 34.13 27.94
C PRO A 239 32.46 34.72 26.69
N GLN A 240 33.47 34.05 26.14
CA GLN A 240 34.14 34.42 24.90
C GLN A 240 33.33 34.09 23.63
N LEU A 241 32.31 33.24 23.74
CA LEU A 241 31.47 32.89 22.59
C LEU A 241 30.39 33.96 22.38
N SER A 242 30.32 34.47 21.15
CA SER A 242 29.18 35.28 20.72
C SER A 242 28.06 34.34 20.28
N LEU A 243 27.02 34.23 21.11
CA LEU A 243 25.89 33.33 20.87
C LEU A 243 24.74 34.06 20.17
N SER A 244 24.22 33.49 19.09
CA SER A 244 22.95 33.91 18.47
C SER A 244 21.96 32.75 18.43
N ASP A 245 20.68 33.02 18.24
CA ASP A 245 19.74 31.94 17.90
C ASP A 245 20.00 31.50 16.46
N THR A 246 19.77 30.23 16.15
CA THR A 246 19.79 29.75 14.76
C THR A 246 18.57 30.27 14.00
N ASP A 247 18.76 30.77 12.78
CA ASP A 247 17.65 31.20 11.93
C ASP A 247 16.98 29.97 11.32
N ALA A 248 15.76 29.68 11.77
CA ALA A 248 14.99 28.55 11.27
C ALA A 248 14.63 28.69 9.78
N ASN A 249 14.77 29.86 9.15
CA ASN A 249 14.50 30.01 7.71
C ASN A 249 15.73 29.73 6.84
N ILE A 250 16.89 29.43 7.43
CA ILE A 250 18.09 29.04 6.72
C ILE A 250 18.21 27.51 6.78
N PRO A 251 18.05 26.78 5.66
CA PRO A 251 18.26 25.35 5.62
C PRO A 251 19.68 24.98 6.07
N ALA A 252 19.78 23.93 6.87
CA ALA A 252 21.08 23.45 7.33
C ALA A 252 21.09 21.92 7.49
N PHE A 253 22.27 21.33 7.35
CA PHE A 253 22.52 19.96 7.77
C PHE A 253 23.41 19.92 9.00
N MET A 254 22.88 19.44 10.13
CA MET A 254 23.69 19.11 11.30
C MET A 254 24.37 17.76 11.09
N VAL A 255 25.67 17.67 11.40
CA VAL A 255 26.49 16.48 11.14
C VAL A 255 26.78 15.75 12.46
N ARG A 256 26.28 14.53 12.58
CA ARG A 256 26.51 13.64 13.73
C ARG A 256 27.20 12.34 13.31
N GLN A 257 27.71 11.62 14.30
CA GLN A 257 28.25 10.27 14.12
C GLN A 257 27.23 9.25 14.63
N ASP A 258 26.67 8.44 13.73
CA ASP A 258 25.64 7.44 14.02
C ASP A 258 26.24 6.03 14.03
N VAL A 259 25.85 5.21 14.99
CA VAL A 259 26.32 3.83 15.17
C VAL A 259 25.17 2.81 15.22
N SER A 260 23.96 3.22 14.84
CA SER A 260 22.76 2.38 14.84
C SER A 260 22.87 1.18 13.90
N LEU A 261 23.76 1.25 12.90
CA LEU A 261 24.03 0.18 11.94
C LEU A 261 25.09 -0.82 12.45
N GLY A 262 25.55 -0.68 13.70
CA GLY A 262 26.66 -1.47 14.26
C GLY A 262 28.05 -1.00 13.84
N GLN A 263 28.13 -0.03 12.93
CA GLN A 263 29.34 0.66 12.51
C GLN A 263 29.10 2.17 12.46
N ALA A 264 30.16 2.95 12.66
CA ALA A 264 30.09 4.40 12.67
C ALA A 264 29.94 4.96 11.25
N VAL A 265 28.87 5.72 11.01
CA VAL A 265 28.58 6.42 9.75
C VAL A 265 28.23 7.89 10.01
N LYS A 266 28.46 8.75 9.02
CA LYS A 266 28.01 10.14 9.09
C LYS A 266 26.48 10.19 9.02
N HIS A 267 25.88 11.04 9.84
CA HIS A 267 24.46 11.29 9.86
C HIS A 267 24.19 12.78 9.65
N TYR A 268 23.44 13.10 8.60
CA TYR A 268 23.04 14.45 8.24
C TYR A 268 21.59 14.68 8.69
N GLN A 269 21.40 15.53 9.70
CA GLN A 269 20.07 15.91 10.18
C GLN A 269 19.67 17.23 9.54
N LEU A 270 18.63 17.20 8.71
CA LEU A 270 18.11 18.38 8.03
C LEU A 270 17.32 19.27 9.00
N SER A 271 17.74 20.52 9.16
CA SER A 271 17.07 21.55 9.96
C SER A 271 16.66 22.74 9.08
N GLY A 272 15.65 23.46 9.54
CA GLY A 272 15.06 24.61 8.86
C GLY A 272 13.58 24.42 8.48
N ASN A 273 12.82 25.51 8.53
CA ASN A 273 11.45 25.64 8.09
C ASN A 273 11.40 25.40 6.58
N GLU A 274 10.54 24.46 6.16
CA GLU A 274 10.36 24.12 4.74
C GLU A 274 11.64 23.67 4.01
N ALA A 275 12.70 23.34 4.76
CA ALA A 275 13.97 22.91 4.20
C ALA A 275 13.80 21.61 3.39
N LYS A 276 14.46 21.57 2.24
CA LYS A 276 14.49 20.41 1.33
C LYS A 276 15.92 20.03 1.03
N GLY A 277 16.40 19.02 1.75
CA GLY A 277 17.68 18.39 1.48
C GLY A 277 17.62 17.62 0.17
N TRP A 278 18.68 17.71 -0.64
CA TRP A 278 18.79 17.04 -1.92
C TRP A 278 20.03 16.15 -1.96
N ILE A 279 19.84 14.87 -2.29
CA ILE A 279 20.91 13.89 -2.41
C ILE A 279 20.90 13.36 -3.84
N ASP A 280 22.01 13.54 -4.54
CA ASP A 280 22.16 13.17 -5.95
C ASP A 280 23.38 12.26 -6.16
N SER A 281 23.34 11.47 -7.23
CA SER A 281 24.36 10.46 -7.58
C SER A 281 24.95 10.68 -8.97
N GLY A 282 24.70 11.85 -9.59
CA GLY A 282 25.08 12.13 -10.97
C GLY A 282 24.38 11.23 -11.99
N GLY A 283 23.16 10.77 -11.69
CA GLY A 283 22.37 9.87 -12.55
C GLY A 283 22.58 8.37 -12.30
N SER A 284 23.38 8.00 -11.28
CA SER A 284 23.54 6.60 -10.84
C SER A 284 22.41 6.16 -9.90
N ASP A 285 22.38 4.89 -9.50
CA ASP A 285 21.38 4.42 -8.56
C ASP A 285 21.67 4.84 -7.11
N ILE A 286 20.62 5.09 -6.33
CA ILE A 286 20.69 5.34 -4.89
C ILE A 286 19.94 4.21 -4.16
N LYS A 287 20.67 3.47 -3.32
CA LYS A 287 20.11 2.40 -2.49
C LYS A 287 19.52 2.97 -1.21
N VAL A 288 18.28 2.57 -0.88
CA VAL A 288 17.56 2.93 0.34
C VAL A 288 17.41 1.68 1.22
N GLN A 289 18.19 1.60 2.31
CA GLN A 289 18.23 0.39 3.15
C GLN A 289 16.87 0.05 3.76
N GLU A 290 16.18 1.06 4.29
CA GLU A 290 14.89 0.95 4.98
C GLU A 290 13.73 0.59 4.04
N ARG A 291 13.95 0.65 2.71
CA ARG A 291 12.97 0.24 1.71
C ARG A 291 13.38 -1.09 1.04
N SER A 292 13.55 -2.12 1.87
CA SER A 292 13.98 -3.46 1.45
C SER A 292 15.33 -3.48 0.71
N SER A 293 16.23 -2.53 1.02
CA SER A 293 17.52 -2.37 0.35
C SER A 293 17.44 -2.23 -1.17
N ARG A 294 16.35 -1.65 -1.68
CA ARG A 294 16.15 -1.40 -3.11
C ARG A 294 16.97 -0.20 -3.57
N SER A 295 17.39 -0.26 -4.84
CA SER A 295 18.07 0.82 -5.54
C SER A 295 17.10 1.55 -6.47
N TYR A 296 17.24 2.86 -6.57
CA TYR A 296 16.35 3.75 -7.30
C TYR A 296 17.14 4.70 -8.20
N ARG A 297 16.56 5.07 -9.35
CA ARG A 297 17.10 6.13 -10.22
C ARG A 297 16.81 7.52 -9.65
N GLY A 298 17.50 8.51 -10.20
CA GLY A 298 17.30 9.91 -9.87
C GLY A 298 17.84 10.27 -8.49
N SER A 299 17.27 11.31 -7.91
CA SER A 299 17.72 11.92 -6.66
C SER A 299 16.77 11.59 -5.51
N MET A 300 17.20 11.89 -4.29
CA MET A 300 16.39 11.79 -3.09
C MET A 300 16.20 13.17 -2.46
N GLU A 301 14.95 13.57 -2.25
CA GLU A 301 14.58 14.71 -1.43
C GLU A 301 14.29 14.25 0.00
N ILE A 302 14.92 14.92 0.96
CA ILE A 302 14.64 14.79 2.39
C ILE A 302 13.95 16.08 2.84
N SER A 303 12.83 15.96 3.55
CA SER A 303 12.14 17.11 4.12
C SER A 303 11.37 16.74 5.39
N SER A 304 10.87 17.73 6.12
CA SER A 304 10.02 17.50 7.29
C SER A 304 8.55 17.66 6.91
N LEU A 305 7.74 16.64 7.17
CA LEU A 305 6.29 16.68 7.00
C LEU A 305 5.61 16.30 8.30
N SER A 306 4.80 17.21 8.83
CA SER A 306 4.12 17.02 10.14
C SER A 306 5.09 16.66 11.28
N GLY A 307 6.29 17.25 11.26
CA GLY A 307 7.33 17.03 12.27
C GLY A 307 8.09 15.71 12.15
N GLN A 308 7.87 14.95 11.07
CA GLN A 308 8.51 13.67 10.81
C GLN A 308 9.29 13.69 9.49
N LEU A 309 10.24 12.76 9.35
CA LEU A 309 11.00 12.58 8.13
C LEU A 309 10.07 12.23 6.96
N ALA A 310 10.21 12.99 5.87
CA ALA A 310 9.72 12.63 4.56
C ALA A 310 10.90 12.32 3.62
N LEU A 311 10.79 11.20 2.90
CA LEU A 311 11.69 10.83 1.80
C LEU A 311 10.87 10.74 0.51
N VAL A 312 11.27 11.52 -0.48
CA VAL A 312 10.68 11.54 -1.83
C VAL A 312 11.76 11.24 -2.85
N ASN A 313 11.55 10.24 -3.69
CA ASN A 313 12.43 9.97 -4.82
C ASN A 313 11.98 10.83 -6.02
N VAL A 314 12.91 11.56 -6.64
CA VAL A 314 12.63 12.45 -7.77
C VAL A 314 13.47 12.02 -8.97
N LEU A 315 12.80 11.75 -10.09
CA LEU A 315 13.44 11.18 -11.27
C LEU A 315 12.71 11.60 -12.56
N PRO A 316 13.34 11.45 -13.74
CA PRO A 316 12.66 11.66 -15.01
C PRO A 316 11.43 10.75 -15.13
N PHE A 317 10.34 11.31 -15.64
CA PHE A 317 9.03 10.63 -15.69
C PHE A 317 9.08 9.29 -16.43
N GLU A 318 9.78 9.23 -17.56
CA GLU A 318 9.92 7.99 -18.34
C GLU A 318 10.71 6.91 -17.58
N GLN A 319 11.71 7.31 -16.80
CA GLN A 319 12.52 6.36 -16.00
C GLN A 319 11.73 5.75 -14.84
N TYR A 320 10.76 6.50 -14.29
CA TYR A 320 9.80 5.95 -13.34
C TYR A 320 8.98 4.80 -13.95
N LEU A 321 8.57 4.95 -15.22
CA LEU A 321 7.78 3.94 -15.91
C LEU A 321 8.57 2.66 -16.19
N TYR A 322 9.90 2.70 -16.30
CA TYR A 322 10.71 1.48 -16.41
C TYR A 322 10.51 0.54 -15.21
N SER A 323 10.44 1.11 -14.01
CA SER A 323 10.20 0.37 -12.77
C SER A 323 8.72 -0.03 -12.64
N VAL A 324 7.78 0.88 -12.95
CA VAL A 324 6.35 0.60 -12.84
C VAL A 324 5.92 -0.51 -13.79
N VAL A 325 6.20 -0.39 -15.08
CA VAL A 325 5.73 -1.37 -16.07
C VAL A 325 6.35 -2.74 -15.79
N GLY A 326 7.64 -2.80 -15.44
CA GLY A 326 8.31 -4.05 -15.08
C GLY A 326 7.92 -4.61 -13.71
N GLY A 327 7.33 -3.78 -12.83
CA GLY A 327 6.75 -4.19 -11.57
C GLY A 327 5.30 -4.67 -11.69
N GLU A 328 4.57 -4.18 -12.68
CA GLU A 328 3.15 -4.48 -12.93
C GLU A 328 2.94 -5.72 -13.82
N VAL A 329 3.74 -5.89 -14.87
CA VAL A 329 3.58 -6.97 -15.85
C VAL A 329 4.90 -7.68 -16.17
N PRO A 330 4.88 -8.99 -16.47
CA PRO A 330 6.07 -9.73 -16.88
C PRO A 330 6.75 -9.13 -18.12
N SER A 331 8.06 -8.88 -18.02
CA SER A 331 8.88 -8.34 -19.13
C SER A 331 8.97 -9.24 -20.36
N SER A 332 8.56 -10.51 -20.23
CA SER A 332 8.49 -11.48 -21.33
C SER A 332 7.22 -11.37 -22.17
N TRP A 333 6.28 -10.50 -21.81
CA TRP A 333 5.09 -10.25 -22.62
C TRP A 333 5.44 -9.53 -23.92
N SER A 334 4.52 -9.59 -24.90
CA SER A 334 4.71 -8.97 -26.20
C SER A 334 4.87 -7.46 -26.09
N ALA A 335 5.61 -6.87 -27.03
CA ALA A 335 5.91 -5.44 -27.04
C ALA A 335 4.63 -4.59 -27.01
N GLU A 336 3.57 -4.99 -27.72
CA GLU A 336 2.31 -4.26 -27.76
C GLU A 336 1.56 -4.26 -26.42
N ALA A 337 1.63 -5.36 -25.65
CA ALA A 337 1.09 -5.39 -24.28
C ALA A 337 1.90 -4.48 -23.33
N LEU A 338 3.23 -4.50 -23.45
CA LEU A 338 4.11 -3.62 -22.66
C LEU A 338 3.89 -2.14 -22.98
N LYS A 339 3.71 -1.79 -24.27
CA LYS A 339 3.38 -0.42 -24.70
C LYS A 339 2.02 0.03 -24.20
N ALA A 340 0.99 -0.82 -24.26
CA ALA A 340 -0.33 -0.51 -23.72
C ALA A 340 -0.25 -0.23 -22.21
N GLN A 341 0.48 -1.08 -21.47
CA GLN A 341 0.71 -0.87 -20.04
C GLN A 341 1.50 0.43 -19.77
N ALA A 342 2.50 0.77 -20.58
CA ALA A 342 3.29 1.98 -20.43
C ALA A 342 2.43 3.26 -20.58
N VAL A 343 1.60 3.33 -21.62
CA VAL A 343 0.72 4.48 -21.87
C VAL A 343 -0.38 4.60 -20.80
N ALA A 344 -0.96 3.48 -20.36
CA ALA A 344 -1.92 3.48 -19.25
C ALA A 344 -1.24 3.93 -17.93
N ALA A 345 -0.05 3.41 -17.64
CA ALA A 345 0.69 3.77 -16.44
C ALA A 345 1.10 5.27 -16.44
N ARG A 346 1.55 5.79 -17.58
CA ARG A 346 1.88 7.22 -17.78
C ARG A 346 0.67 8.11 -17.51
N SER A 347 -0.45 7.82 -18.18
CA SER A 347 -1.69 8.58 -18.05
C SER A 347 -2.20 8.59 -16.60
N TYR A 348 -2.14 7.45 -15.91
CA TYR A 348 -2.49 7.38 -14.49
C TYR A 348 -1.56 8.25 -13.63
N ALA A 349 -0.24 8.12 -13.79
CA ALA A 349 0.72 8.88 -13.00
C ALA A 349 0.60 10.40 -13.25
N GLU A 350 0.33 10.81 -14.49
CA GLU A 350 0.13 12.22 -14.83
C GLU A 350 -1.20 12.76 -14.29
N PHE A 351 -2.28 11.98 -14.37
CA PHE A 351 -3.54 12.34 -13.71
C PHE A 351 -3.33 12.58 -12.21
N GLN A 352 -2.55 11.70 -11.56
CA GLN A 352 -2.23 11.79 -10.13
C GLN A 352 -1.32 12.97 -9.79
N ALA A 353 -0.38 13.31 -10.67
CA ALA A 353 0.51 14.47 -10.55
C ALA A 353 -0.21 15.81 -10.82
N SER A 354 -1.27 15.78 -11.62
CA SER A 354 -2.00 17.00 -12.00
C SER A 354 -2.62 17.69 -10.78
N SER A 355 -2.88 18.99 -10.90
CA SER A 355 -3.57 19.78 -9.86
C SER A 355 -4.97 19.23 -9.50
N GLN A 356 -5.48 18.26 -10.25
CA GLN A 356 -6.74 17.56 -9.97
C GLN A 356 -6.60 16.53 -8.83
N SER A 357 -5.39 16.08 -8.50
CA SER A 357 -5.12 15.00 -7.55
C SER A 357 -4.10 15.41 -6.47
N SER A 358 -4.29 16.54 -5.78
CA SER A 358 -3.43 17.03 -4.67
C SER A 358 -3.39 16.12 -3.41
N ARG A 359 -3.62 14.82 -3.57
CA ARG A 359 -3.76 13.77 -2.57
C ARG A 359 -2.50 13.58 -1.73
N PHE A 360 -1.31 13.66 -2.33
CA PHE A 360 -0.05 13.31 -1.68
C PHE A 360 0.84 14.51 -1.31
N LYS A 361 0.33 15.74 -1.47
CA LYS A 361 0.96 17.01 -1.07
C LYS A 361 2.34 17.26 -1.70
N ILE A 362 3.39 16.66 -1.15
CA ILE A 362 4.81 16.89 -1.54
C ILE A 362 5.31 15.90 -2.61
N ALA A 363 4.46 14.94 -2.96
CA ALA A 363 4.69 13.91 -3.96
C ALA A 363 3.50 13.83 -4.92
N ASP A 364 3.76 13.30 -6.12
CA ASP A 364 2.77 13.09 -7.18
C ASP A 364 2.10 11.72 -7.02
N VAL A 365 2.91 10.72 -6.66
CA VAL A 365 2.50 9.32 -6.45
C VAL A 365 3.22 8.74 -5.22
N VAL A 366 2.79 7.56 -4.76
CA VAL A 366 3.46 6.81 -3.69
C VAL A 366 3.90 5.43 -4.16
N ASP A 367 4.91 4.87 -3.50
CA ASP A 367 5.52 3.58 -3.86
C ASP A 367 4.79 2.37 -3.23
N THR A 368 3.46 2.44 -3.19
CA THR A 368 2.56 1.39 -2.72
C THR A 368 1.40 1.22 -3.68
N THR A 369 0.57 0.19 -3.46
CA THR A 369 -0.63 -0.08 -4.28
C THR A 369 -1.71 1.02 -4.20
N LEU A 370 -1.50 2.09 -3.42
CA LEU A 370 -2.32 3.30 -3.50
C LEU A 370 -2.05 4.11 -4.78
N SER A 371 -0.96 3.84 -5.47
CA SER A 371 -0.67 4.37 -6.81
C SER A 371 -0.34 3.21 -7.76
N GLN A 372 0.93 2.83 -7.87
CA GLN A 372 1.40 1.81 -8.82
C GLN A 372 2.60 1.03 -8.23
N ALA A 373 2.91 -0.14 -8.78
CA ALA A 373 4.01 -0.99 -8.32
C ALA A 373 5.39 -0.39 -8.65
N TYR A 374 5.90 0.47 -7.76
CA TYR A 374 7.22 1.09 -7.88
C TYR A 374 8.27 0.37 -7.01
N ASN A 375 9.07 -0.51 -7.62
CA ASN A 375 10.02 -1.39 -6.91
C ASN A 375 11.50 -1.02 -7.14
N GLY A 376 11.77 0.08 -7.83
CA GLY A 376 13.11 0.53 -8.17
C GLY A 376 13.73 -0.28 -9.32
N ILE A 377 15.04 -0.18 -9.47
CA ILE A 377 15.74 -0.66 -10.68
C ILE A 377 15.68 -2.18 -10.87
N SER A 378 15.39 -2.95 -9.82
CA SER A 378 15.31 -4.42 -9.90
C SER A 378 14.16 -4.93 -10.74
N SER A 379 13.15 -4.09 -11.00
CA SER A 379 12.01 -4.43 -11.87
C SER A 379 12.24 -4.02 -13.33
N GLU A 380 13.31 -3.28 -13.64
CA GLU A 380 13.57 -2.83 -15.00
C GLU A 380 14.03 -3.99 -15.91
N ALA A 381 13.59 -3.96 -17.16
CA ALA A 381 14.02 -4.91 -18.19
C ALA A 381 14.16 -4.21 -19.53
N ALA A 382 15.07 -4.70 -20.39
CA ALA A 382 15.33 -4.08 -21.69
C ALA A 382 14.08 -3.99 -22.58
N SER A 383 13.22 -5.03 -22.59
CA SER A 383 11.95 -5.02 -23.34
C SER A 383 10.96 -3.98 -22.81
N VAL A 384 10.95 -3.76 -21.49
CA VAL A 384 10.12 -2.74 -20.84
C VAL A 384 10.61 -1.34 -21.18
N ILE A 385 11.92 -1.10 -21.05
CA ILE A 385 12.54 0.20 -21.41
C ILE A 385 12.23 0.54 -22.86
N GLN A 386 12.41 -0.40 -23.79
CA GLN A 386 12.08 -0.22 -25.20
C GLN A 386 10.60 0.13 -25.43
N ALA A 387 9.68 -0.50 -24.71
CA ALA A 387 8.24 -0.22 -24.84
C ALA A 387 7.86 1.16 -24.30
N VAL A 388 8.43 1.54 -23.15
CA VAL A 388 8.24 2.87 -22.55
C VAL A 388 8.80 3.94 -23.49
N ASP A 389 10.04 3.80 -23.95
CA ASP A 389 10.69 4.76 -24.85
C ASP A 389 9.95 4.87 -26.20
N ALA A 390 9.47 3.76 -26.74
CA ALA A 390 8.70 3.75 -27.99
C ALA A 390 7.34 4.45 -27.89
N THR A 391 6.84 4.67 -26.66
CA THR A 391 5.58 5.38 -26.37
C THR A 391 5.81 6.65 -25.57
N GLN A 392 7.04 7.19 -25.59
CA GLN A 392 7.41 8.37 -24.83
C GLN A 392 6.45 9.54 -25.11
N GLY A 393 5.91 10.13 -24.04
CA GLY A 393 4.94 11.22 -24.08
C GLY A 393 3.51 10.82 -24.46
N GLU A 394 3.24 9.55 -24.79
CA GLU A 394 1.88 9.14 -25.16
C GLU A 394 0.99 8.91 -23.93
N VAL A 395 -0.17 9.57 -23.95
CA VAL A 395 -1.19 9.54 -22.89
C VAL A 395 -2.59 9.36 -23.47
N ILE A 396 -3.50 8.92 -22.60
CA ILE A 396 -4.91 8.68 -22.90
C ILE A 396 -5.69 9.91 -22.50
N LEU A 397 -6.24 10.60 -23.50
CA LEU A 397 -7.05 11.81 -23.29
C LEU A 397 -8.52 11.53 -23.55
N LYS A 398 -9.35 12.21 -22.76
CA LYS A 398 -10.76 12.38 -23.01
C LYS A 398 -11.14 13.84 -22.86
N ASP A 399 -11.81 14.40 -23.87
CA ASP A 399 -12.20 15.82 -23.91
C ASP A 399 -11.04 16.78 -23.58
N GLY A 400 -9.84 16.44 -24.05
CA GLY A 400 -8.60 17.21 -23.82
C GLY A 400 -8.02 17.10 -22.41
N LYS A 401 -8.46 16.14 -21.60
CA LYS A 401 -7.94 15.88 -20.25
C LYS A 401 -7.40 14.46 -20.14
N VAL A 402 -6.30 14.29 -19.42
CA VAL A 402 -5.74 12.97 -19.11
C VAL A 402 -6.76 12.14 -18.33
N VAL A 403 -6.97 10.91 -18.78
CA VAL A 403 -7.82 9.92 -18.11
C VAL A 403 -7.04 9.33 -16.93
N GLU A 404 -7.69 9.18 -15.78
CA GLU A 404 -7.18 8.35 -14.68
C GLU A 404 -7.18 6.88 -15.12
N ALA A 405 -6.19 6.48 -15.92
CA ALA A 405 -6.16 5.23 -16.65
C ALA A 405 -5.90 4.02 -15.75
N VAL A 406 -6.89 3.69 -14.91
CA VAL A 406 -6.82 2.57 -13.97
C VAL A 406 -6.73 1.24 -14.71
N PHE A 407 -6.10 0.27 -14.06
CA PHE A 407 -5.86 -1.06 -14.61
C PHE A 407 -5.82 -2.09 -13.49
N SER A 408 -6.06 -3.36 -13.84
CA SER A 408 -6.03 -4.47 -12.89
C SER A 408 -5.47 -5.73 -13.51
N SER A 409 -5.06 -6.70 -12.69
CA SER A 409 -4.36 -7.88 -13.17
C SER A 409 -5.20 -8.71 -14.14
N ASN A 410 -6.43 -9.04 -13.77
CA ASN A 410 -7.31 -9.86 -14.59
C ASN A 410 -8.77 -9.48 -14.32
N ALA A 411 -9.53 -9.16 -15.37
CA ALA A 411 -10.92 -8.76 -15.24
C ALA A 411 -11.90 -9.94 -15.10
N GLY A 412 -11.44 -11.18 -15.23
CA GLY A 412 -12.29 -12.38 -15.15
C GLY A 412 -13.16 -12.57 -16.39
N GLY A 413 -12.69 -12.11 -17.55
CA GLY A 413 -13.36 -12.25 -18.85
C GLY A 413 -14.17 -11.03 -19.28
N VAL A 414 -14.42 -10.07 -18.40
CA VAL A 414 -15.16 -8.83 -18.69
C VAL A 414 -14.74 -7.70 -17.73
N SER A 415 -14.40 -6.53 -18.26
CA SER A 415 -14.04 -5.36 -17.45
C SER A 415 -15.24 -4.87 -16.64
N ALA A 416 -14.98 -4.21 -15.51
CA ALA A 416 -16.04 -3.64 -14.69
C ALA A 416 -16.56 -2.34 -15.29
N ASP A 417 -17.84 -2.06 -15.03
CA ASP A 417 -18.39 -0.72 -15.16
C ASP A 417 -18.03 0.12 -13.91
N PRO A 418 -17.82 1.45 -14.02
CA PRO A 418 -17.54 2.28 -12.84
C PRO A 418 -18.55 2.16 -11.70
N SER A 419 -19.83 1.93 -12.02
CA SER A 419 -20.88 1.72 -11.03
C SER A 419 -20.64 0.49 -10.15
N GLU A 420 -19.88 -0.50 -10.64
CA GLU A 420 -19.54 -1.74 -9.93
C GLU A 420 -18.28 -1.61 -9.07
N VAL A 421 -17.60 -0.47 -9.11
CA VAL A 421 -16.34 -0.25 -8.37
C VAL A 421 -16.47 0.94 -7.42
N TRP A 422 -16.82 2.12 -7.92
CA TRP A 422 -16.87 3.38 -7.15
C TRP A 422 -18.24 4.09 -7.20
N ASN A 423 -19.31 3.39 -7.58
CA ASN A 423 -20.66 3.91 -7.82
C ASN A 423 -20.79 4.94 -8.98
N SER A 424 -19.67 5.42 -9.53
CA SER A 424 -19.58 6.39 -10.62
C SER A 424 -18.15 6.39 -11.17
N GLY A 425 -17.94 6.91 -12.39
CA GLY A 425 -16.57 7.09 -12.88
C GLY A 425 -16.43 7.57 -14.31
N GLY A 426 -17.20 8.59 -14.70
CA GLY A 426 -17.16 9.13 -16.06
C GLY A 426 -17.56 8.11 -17.12
N ASP A 427 -17.45 8.51 -18.38
CA ASP A 427 -17.84 7.73 -19.55
C ASP A 427 -16.60 7.27 -20.36
N ALA A 428 -15.40 7.40 -19.77
CA ALA A 428 -14.14 6.84 -20.29
C ALA A 428 -14.04 5.32 -20.06
N PHE A 429 -14.95 4.74 -19.29
CA PHE A 429 -14.96 3.34 -18.93
C PHE A 429 -16.33 2.74 -19.21
N ALA A 430 -16.32 1.49 -19.64
CA ALA A 430 -17.51 0.66 -19.74
C ALA A 430 -17.14 -0.81 -19.49
N SER A 431 -18.15 -1.62 -19.20
CA SER A 431 -18.02 -3.08 -19.23
C SER A 431 -17.79 -3.55 -20.68
N VAL A 432 -16.60 -4.07 -20.95
CA VAL A 432 -16.18 -4.61 -22.25
C VAL A 432 -15.64 -6.02 -22.10
N ALA A 433 -15.76 -6.83 -23.14
CA ALA A 433 -15.24 -8.20 -23.16
C ALA A 433 -13.71 -8.22 -22.93
N SER A 434 -13.20 -9.20 -22.20
CA SER A 434 -11.77 -9.37 -21.91
C SER A 434 -11.36 -10.83 -22.08
N GLU A 435 -11.65 -11.40 -23.25
CA GLU A 435 -11.48 -12.83 -23.55
C GLU A 435 -10.03 -13.32 -23.31
N GLY A 436 -9.05 -12.45 -23.53
CA GLY A 436 -7.62 -12.73 -23.28
C GLY A 436 -7.29 -13.08 -21.83
N ASP A 437 -8.17 -12.75 -20.87
CA ASP A 437 -8.00 -13.10 -19.45
C ASP A 437 -7.87 -14.61 -19.22
N GLU A 438 -8.46 -15.44 -20.09
CA GLU A 438 -8.42 -16.90 -20.00
C GLU A 438 -6.99 -17.45 -20.11
N ALA A 439 -6.08 -16.71 -20.76
CA ALA A 439 -4.68 -17.10 -20.85
C ALA A 439 -4.02 -17.27 -19.47
N ALA A 440 -4.52 -16.55 -18.45
CA ALA A 440 -4.00 -16.59 -17.09
C ALA A 440 -4.32 -17.90 -16.34
N VAL A 441 -5.33 -18.64 -16.81
CA VAL A 441 -5.76 -19.93 -16.24
C VAL A 441 -5.51 -21.09 -17.20
N LYS A 442 -4.94 -20.83 -18.38
CA LYS A 442 -4.66 -21.84 -19.39
C LYS A 442 -3.71 -22.91 -18.83
N GLY A 443 -4.13 -24.16 -18.92
CA GLY A 443 -3.36 -25.31 -18.44
C GLY A 443 -3.59 -25.67 -16.96
N GLN A 444 -4.38 -24.89 -16.23
CA GLN A 444 -4.90 -25.30 -14.93
C GLN A 444 -5.77 -26.55 -15.09
N LYS A 445 -5.70 -27.43 -14.09
CA LYS A 445 -6.44 -28.68 -14.08
C LYS A 445 -7.84 -28.49 -13.54
N MET A 446 -8.75 -29.37 -13.93
CA MET A 446 -10.05 -29.48 -13.29
C MET A 446 -9.94 -30.34 -12.02
N TRP A 447 -10.87 -30.13 -11.11
CA TRP A 447 -11.01 -30.87 -9.87
C TRP A 447 -12.43 -31.40 -9.75
N TYR A 448 -12.54 -32.68 -9.45
CA TYR A 448 -13.81 -33.31 -9.11
C TYR A 448 -14.13 -33.01 -7.66
N HIS A 449 -15.27 -32.37 -7.39
CA HIS A 449 -15.86 -32.37 -6.05
C HIS A 449 -16.54 -33.72 -5.87
N VAL A 450 -16.11 -34.47 -4.87
CA VAL A 450 -16.49 -35.87 -4.69
C VAL A 450 -17.12 -36.12 -3.33
N LEU A 451 -18.10 -37.01 -3.30
CA LEU A 451 -18.68 -37.58 -2.10
C LEU A 451 -18.15 -39.00 -1.89
N LEU A 452 -17.62 -39.26 -0.71
CA LEU A 452 -17.10 -40.56 -0.30
C LEU A 452 -18.20 -41.41 0.35
N SER A 453 -17.98 -42.72 0.41
CA SER A 453 -18.93 -43.67 1.00
C SER A 453 -19.18 -43.44 2.50
N ASN A 454 -18.26 -42.79 3.21
CA ASN A 454 -18.39 -42.43 4.62
C ASN A 454 -19.11 -41.09 4.85
N GLY A 455 -19.60 -40.44 3.78
CA GLY A 455 -20.30 -39.15 3.83
C GLY A 455 -19.39 -37.92 3.83
N ALA A 456 -18.06 -38.09 3.89
CA ALA A 456 -17.13 -37.00 3.71
C ALA A 456 -17.12 -36.53 2.24
N ASN A 457 -16.91 -35.24 2.01
CA ASN A 457 -16.77 -34.69 0.66
C ASN A 457 -15.55 -33.75 0.57
N GLY A 458 -15.00 -33.64 -0.63
CA GLY A 458 -13.83 -32.81 -0.92
C GLY A 458 -13.41 -32.93 -2.37
N TYR A 459 -12.23 -32.45 -2.71
CA TYR A 459 -11.78 -32.28 -4.09
C TYR A 459 -10.63 -33.22 -4.42
N VAL A 460 -10.69 -33.83 -5.60
CA VAL A 460 -9.60 -34.63 -6.17
C VAL A 460 -9.31 -34.13 -7.59
N ARG A 461 -8.03 -33.92 -7.90
CA ARG A 461 -7.57 -33.36 -9.18
C ARG A 461 -7.74 -34.38 -10.31
N GLU A 462 -8.11 -33.91 -11.49
CA GLU A 462 -8.50 -34.76 -12.62
C GLU A 462 -7.42 -35.76 -13.08
N ASP A 463 -6.15 -35.41 -12.92
CA ASP A 463 -5.00 -36.24 -13.32
C ASP A 463 -4.71 -37.40 -12.35
N ASN A 464 -5.36 -37.41 -11.18
CA ASN A 464 -5.23 -38.47 -10.18
C ASN A 464 -6.38 -39.47 -10.20
N VAL A 465 -7.30 -39.36 -11.15
CA VAL A 465 -8.53 -40.15 -11.18
C VAL A 465 -8.79 -40.81 -12.52
N LYS A 466 -9.64 -41.83 -12.49
CA LYS A 466 -10.19 -42.51 -13.65
C LYS A 466 -11.69 -42.70 -13.45
N GLU A 467 -12.48 -42.36 -14.46
CA GLU A 467 -13.91 -42.68 -14.47
C GLU A 467 -14.14 -44.19 -14.52
N THR A 468 -15.09 -44.67 -13.73
CA THR A 468 -15.41 -46.11 -13.69
C THR A 468 -16.40 -46.52 -14.77
N GLY A 469 -17.07 -45.57 -15.43
CA GLY A 469 -18.18 -45.82 -16.35
C GLY A 469 -19.48 -46.26 -15.66
N THR A 470 -19.53 -46.24 -14.32
CA THR A 470 -20.72 -46.59 -13.54
C THR A 470 -21.35 -45.37 -12.90
N PHE A 471 -22.67 -45.39 -12.71
CA PHE A 471 -23.43 -44.27 -12.16
C PHE A 471 -24.15 -44.65 -10.85
N THR A 472 -24.51 -43.66 -10.04
CA THR A 472 -25.46 -43.85 -8.94
C THR A 472 -26.87 -44.06 -9.48
N GLY A 473 -27.81 -44.52 -8.64
CA GLY A 473 -29.23 -44.58 -9.02
C GLY A 473 -29.83 -43.23 -9.42
N GLY A 474 -29.24 -42.12 -8.97
CA GLY A 474 -29.57 -40.75 -9.38
C GLY A 474 -28.83 -40.25 -10.62
N GLY A 475 -27.98 -41.08 -11.25
CA GLY A 475 -27.27 -40.73 -12.49
C GLY A 475 -25.95 -39.99 -12.31
N LEU A 476 -25.40 -39.89 -11.09
CA LEU A 476 -24.08 -39.28 -10.87
C LEU A 476 -22.96 -40.24 -11.21
N ALA A 477 -21.94 -39.75 -11.91
CA ALA A 477 -20.77 -40.54 -12.27
C ALA A 477 -19.97 -40.98 -11.03
N LYS A 478 -19.27 -42.12 -11.15
CA LYS A 478 -18.30 -42.58 -10.15
C LYS A 478 -16.90 -42.57 -10.74
N ILE A 479 -15.95 -42.24 -9.88
CA ILE A 479 -14.51 -42.25 -10.19
C ILE A 479 -13.77 -43.15 -9.20
N THR A 480 -12.57 -43.57 -9.56
CA THR A 480 -11.57 -44.16 -8.66
C THR A 480 -10.23 -43.44 -8.84
N VAL A 481 -9.37 -43.46 -7.83
CA VAL A 481 -8.04 -42.85 -7.93
C VAL A 481 -7.04 -43.78 -8.60
N THR A 482 -6.02 -43.21 -9.24
CA THR A 482 -4.99 -43.96 -9.96
C THR A 482 -3.75 -44.26 -9.10
N ALA A 483 -3.60 -43.57 -7.97
CA ALA A 483 -2.46 -43.73 -7.05
C ALA A 483 -2.91 -44.00 -5.60
N LYS A 484 -2.05 -44.71 -4.85
CA LYS A 484 -2.25 -44.98 -3.43
C LYS A 484 -2.16 -43.67 -2.61
N ASP A 485 -2.94 -43.59 -1.53
CA ASP A 485 -2.92 -42.47 -0.59
C ASP A 485 -3.21 -41.10 -1.24
N THR A 486 -4.04 -41.08 -2.29
CA THR A 486 -4.44 -39.86 -3.01
C THR A 486 -5.27 -38.98 -2.09
N ASN A 487 -4.82 -37.73 -1.87
CA ASN A 487 -5.51 -36.80 -0.98
C ASN A 487 -6.85 -36.33 -1.57
N VAL A 488 -7.90 -36.39 -0.74
CA VAL A 488 -9.16 -35.68 -0.94
C VAL A 488 -9.08 -34.39 -0.16
N ARG A 489 -9.07 -33.25 -0.84
CA ARG A 489 -8.75 -31.94 -0.25
C ARG A 489 -10.01 -31.13 0.11
N PRO A 490 -9.95 -30.23 1.10
CA PRO A 490 -11.10 -29.37 1.41
C PRO A 490 -11.34 -28.28 0.34
N LEU A 491 -10.32 -27.91 -0.43
CA LEU A 491 -10.37 -26.96 -1.53
C LEU A 491 -9.66 -27.51 -2.78
N PRO A 492 -10.06 -27.10 -3.99
CA PRO A 492 -9.48 -27.59 -5.25
C PRO A 492 -8.13 -26.89 -5.54
N GLN A 493 -7.15 -27.03 -4.64
CA GLN A 493 -5.84 -26.39 -4.75
C GLN A 493 -4.70 -27.36 -4.40
N ILE A 494 -3.56 -27.23 -5.08
CA ILE A 494 -2.41 -28.15 -4.94
C ILE A 494 -1.73 -27.97 -3.58
N GLN A 495 -1.48 -26.71 -3.20
CA GLN A 495 -0.83 -26.34 -1.95
C GLN A 495 -1.90 -25.81 -0.99
N SER A 496 -2.16 -26.58 0.06
CA SER A 496 -3.06 -26.20 1.14
C SER A 496 -2.40 -26.66 2.44
N ASP A 497 -2.19 -25.73 3.36
CA ASP A 497 -1.67 -26.03 4.70
C ASP A 497 -2.70 -26.81 5.56
N GLU A 498 -3.92 -26.95 5.03
CA GLU A 498 -5.00 -27.75 5.61
C GLU A 498 -4.81 -29.25 5.38
N ALA A 499 -5.10 -30.03 6.41
CA ALA A 499 -5.10 -31.49 6.33
C ALA A 499 -6.12 -31.98 5.29
N PRO A 500 -5.82 -33.06 4.53
CA PRO A 500 -6.78 -33.66 3.64
C PRO A 500 -7.99 -34.16 4.43
N VAL A 501 -9.19 -34.02 3.85
CA VAL A 501 -10.45 -34.49 4.44
C VAL A 501 -10.45 -36.02 4.53
N ALA A 502 -9.84 -36.67 3.54
CA ALA A 502 -9.65 -38.11 3.49
C ALA A 502 -8.51 -38.48 2.52
N LYS A 503 -8.20 -39.77 2.44
CA LYS A 503 -7.36 -40.34 1.39
C LYS A 503 -8.13 -41.44 0.67
N LEU A 504 -7.86 -41.58 -0.62
CA LEU A 504 -8.40 -42.63 -1.46
C LEU A 504 -7.29 -43.53 -2.01
N ASN A 505 -7.62 -44.80 -2.22
CA ASN A 505 -6.76 -45.80 -2.84
C ASN A 505 -7.39 -46.38 -4.11
N PRO A 506 -6.58 -46.92 -5.04
CA PRO A 506 -7.10 -47.54 -6.26
C PRO A 506 -8.12 -48.63 -5.95
N GLY A 507 -9.25 -48.61 -6.65
CA GLY A 507 -10.38 -49.51 -6.43
C GLY A 507 -11.45 -48.98 -5.48
N GLU A 508 -11.13 -48.01 -4.62
CA GLU A 508 -12.14 -47.26 -3.88
C GLU A 508 -12.84 -46.29 -4.83
N THR A 509 -14.17 -46.18 -4.71
CA THR A 509 -14.98 -45.31 -5.59
C THR A 509 -15.52 -44.10 -4.86
N ALA A 510 -15.51 -42.96 -5.52
CA ALA A 510 -16.17 -41.73 -5.06
C ALA A 510 -17.21 -41.27 -6.08
N VAL A 511 -18.29 -40.64 -5.61
CA VAL A 511 -19.35 -40.08 -6.46
C VAL A 511 -18.95 -38.66 -6.85
N VAL A 512 -19.00 -38.33 -8.14
CA VAL A 512 -18.76 -36.95 -8.61
C VAL A 512 -20.02 -36.12 -8.37
N LEU A 513 -19.86 -35.04 -7.62
CA LEU A 513 -20.90 -34.06 -7.33
C LEU A 513 -20.91 -32.96 -8.41
N GLU A 514 -19.74 -32.39 -8.68
CA GLU A 514 -19.50 -31.40 -9.72
C GLU A 514 -18.02 -31.40 -10.14
N THR A 515 -17.71 -30.63 -11.18
CA THR A 515 -16.34 -30.39 -11.63
C THR A 515 -16.07 -28.89 -11.61
N VAL A 516 -14.99 -28.50 -10.93
CA VAL A 516 -14.61 -27.08 -10.75
C VAL A 516 -13.18 -26.84 -11.24
N PRO A 517 -12.86 -25.63 -11.71
CA PRO A 517 -11.47 -25.30 -12.03
C PRO A 517 -10.60 -25.30 -10.76
N GLU A 518 -9.30 -25.52 -10.95
CA GLU A 518 -8.31 -25.35 -9.89
C GLU A 518 -8.40 -23.93 -9.29
N SER A 519 -8.43 -23.86 -7.97
CA SER A 519 -8.44 -22.62 -7.23
C SER A 519 -7.02 -22.05 -7.18
N GLY A 520 -6.85 -20.89 -7.79
CA GLY A 520 -5.61 -20.13 -7.84
C GLY A 520 -5.86 -18.63 -7.72
N THR A 521 -5.11 -17.85 -8.51
CA THR A 521 -5.13 -16.39 -8.49
C THR A 521 -6.31 -15.79 -9.29
N TYR A 522 -6.67 -16.41 -10.42
CA TYR A 522 -7.58 -15.82 -11.42
C TYR A 522 -8.88 -16.59 -11.62
N ALA A 523 -8.92 -17.87 -11.24
CA ALA A 523 -10.13 -18.63 -10.98
C ALA A 523 -9.97 -19.18 -9.57
N TRP A 524 -10.98 -19.03 -8.71
CA TRP A 524 -10.79 -19.28 -7.29
C TRP A 524 -12.04 -19.74 -6.59
N VAL A 525 -11.81 -20.61 -5.60
CA VAL A 525 -12.79 -21.06 -4.61
C VAL A 525 -12.24 -20.66 -3.24
N ARG A 526 -13.04 -19.97 -2.42
CA ARG A 526 -12.67 -19.48 -1.09
C ARG A 526 -13.74 -19.83 -0.07
N GLY A 527 -13.31 -20.20 1.13
CA GLY A 527 -14.19 -20.66 2.21
C GLY A 527 -14.12 -22.18 2.43
N PRO A 528 -15.16 -22.79 3.05
CA PRO A 528 -16.35 -22.12 3.55
C PRO A 528 -16.00 -21.20 4.73
N TYR A 529 -16.43 -19.95 4.66
CA TYR A 529 -16.31 -19.03 5.79
C TYR A 529 -17.48 -19.21 6.74
N THR A 530 -17.18 -19.21 8.03
CA THR A 530 -18.17 -19.20 9.10
C THR A 530 -18.81 -17.82 9.23
N SER A 531 -19.99 -17.76 9.87
CA SER A 531 -20.61 -16.49 10.28
C SER A 531 -19.64 -15.61 11.07
N ALA A 532 -18.86 -16.18 12.00
CA ALA A 532 -17.97 -15.40 12.85
C ALA A 532 -16.84 -14.73 12.05
N GLN A 533 -16.26 -15.45 11.06
CA GLN A 533 -15.24 -14.90 10.18
C GLN A 533 -15.78 -13.75 9.34
N LEU A 534 -16.97 -13.90 8.75
CA LEU A 534 -17.59 -12.86 7.93
C LEU A 534 -18.02 -11.65 8.77
N SER A 535 -18.69 -11.87 9.92
CA SER A 535 -19.07 -10.77 10.82
C SER A 535 -17.85 -9.99 11.32
N LYS A 536 -16.72 -10.67 11.60
CA LYS A 536 -15.45 -10.00 11.94
C LYS A 536 -14.91 -9.19 10.76
N SER A 537 -14.91 -9.77 9.56
CA SER A 537 -14.40 -9.10 8.35
C SER A 537 -15.22 -7.85 7.97
N LEU A 538 -16.52 -7.82 8.26
CA LEU A 538 -17.43 -6.71 7.98
C LEU A 538 -17.27 -5.51 8.93
N GLN A 539 -16.61 -5.67 10.08
CA GLN A 539 -16.48 -4.60 11.08
C GLN A 539 -15.82 -3.34 10.49
N GLY A 540 -16.49 -2.20 10.64
CA GLY A 540 -16.02 -0.90 10.15
C GLY A 540 -16.10 -0.70 8.63
N LYS A 541 -16.67 -1.65 7.87
CA LYS A 541 -16.80 -1.56 6.40
C LYS A 541 -18.23 -1.33 5.91
N THR A 542 -19.22 -1.47 6.79
CA THR A 542 -20.64 -1.20 6.53
C THR A 542 -21.08 -0.01 7.40
N ALA A 543 -22.00 0.82 6.89
CA ALA A 543 -22.54 1.93 7.67
C ALA A 543 -23.49 1.44 8.77
N THR A 544 -24.27 0.40 8.48
CA THR A 544 -25.08 -0.33 9.44
C THR A 544 -24.30 -1.56 9.92
N PRO A 545 -24.17 -1.79 11.25
CA PRO A 545 -23.52 -2.99 11.76
C PRO A 545 -24.14 -4.27 11.17
N ALA A 546 -23.28 -5.16 10.67
CA ALA A 546 -23.71 -6.45 10.15
C ALA A 546 -24.32 -7.33 11.27
N PRO A 547 -25.23 -8.26 10.94
CA PRO A 547 -25.77 -9.21 11.92
C PRO A 547 -24.67 -9.97 12.66
N SER A 548 -24.87 -10.19 13.97
CA SER A 548 -23.95 -10.97 14.82
C SER A 548 -23.89 -12.45 14.45
N SER A 549 -24.96 -12.96 13.82
CA SER A 549 -25.03 -14.29 13.21
C SER A 549 -25.56 -14.16 11.79
N ILE A 550 -24.83 -14.67 10.81
CA ILE A 550 -25.14 -14.68 9.39
C ILE A 550 -25.59 -16.10 9.04
N LEU A 551 -26.88 -16.25 8.80
CA LEU A 551 -27.53 -17.51 8.43
C LEU A 551 -27.71 -17.62 6.91
N THR A 552 -27.87 -16.46 6.25
CA THR A 552 -28.01 -16.35 4.81
C THR A 552 -27.13 -15.22 4.29
N LEU A 553 -26.58 -15.40 3.10
CA LEU A 553 -25.75 -14.42 2.42
C LEU A 553 -25.98 -14.54 0.91
N GLU A 554 -26.48 -13.48 0.29
CA GLU A 554 -27.03 -13.53 -1.06
C GLU A 554 -26.63 -12.29 -1.85
N VAL A 555 -26.12 -12.48 -3.07
CA VAL A 555 -25.95 -11.40 -4.03
C VAL A 555 -27.33 -11.06 -4.57
N THR A 556 -27.83 -9.86 -4.29
CA THR A 556 -29.18 -9.44 -4.69
C THR A 556 -29.20 -8.49 -5.87
N GLN A 557 -28.07 -7.85 -6.18
CA GLN A 557 -27.88 -7.06 -7.39
C GLN A 557 -26.50 -7.30 -7.99
N ARG A 558 -26.46 -7.25 -9.32
CA ARG A 558 -25.24 -7.31 -10.12
C ARG A 558 -25.24 -6.14 -11.10
N GLY A 559 -24.05 -5.63 -11.41
CA GLY A 559 -23.91 -4.61 -12.44
C GLY A 559 -23.70 -5.17 -13.85
N PRO A 560 -23.33 -4.32 -14.82
CA PRO A 560 -23.20 -4.69 -16.24
C PRO A 560 -22.19 -5.80 -16.54
N SER A 561 -21.15 -5.98 -15.73
CA SER A 561 -20.15 -7.05 -15.91
C SER A 561 -20.50 -8.33 -15.14
N GLY A 562 -21.60 -8.31 -14.37
CA GLY A 562 -22.02 -9.39 -13.50
C GLY A 562 -21.35 -9.36 -12.11
N ARG A 563 -20.56 -8.33 -11.79
CA ARG A 563 -19.98 -8.15 -10.44
C ARG A 563 -21.07 -7.88 -9.41
N ALA A 564 -20.87 -8.35 -8.19
CA ALA A 564 -21.81 -8.13 -7.10
C ALA A 564 -21.82 -6.65 -6.70
N THR A 565 -22.99 -6.01 -6.78
CA THR A 565 -23.20 -4.61 -6.37
C THR A 565 -23.99 -4.46 -5.08
N GLU A 566 -24.80 -5.46 -4.73
CA GLU A 566 -25.52 -5.53 -3.46
C GLU A 566 -25.49 -6.96 -2.91
N ILE A 567 -25.18 -7.07 -1.61
CA ILE A 567 -25.22 -8.33 -0.86
C ILE A 567 -26.10 -8.14 0.36
N LYS A 568 -26.99 -9.12 0.62
CA LYS A 568 -27.80 -9.16 1.84
C LYS A 568 -27.34 -10.28 2.77
N ALA A 569 -27.22 -9.96 4.06
CA ALA A 569 -27.06 -10.93 5.13
C ALA A 569 -28.37 -10.99 5.93
N ASN A 570 -29.02 -12.16 6.01
CA ASN A 570 -30.33 -12.31 6.68
C ASN A 570 -31.39 -11.33 6.18
N GLY A 571 -31.37 -10.99 4.88
CA GLY A 571 -32.25 -9.98 4.29
C GLY A 571 -31.87 -8.52 4.59
N GLN A 572 -30.90 -8.25 5.47
CA GLN A 572 -30.34 -6.92 5.68
C GLN A 572 -29.29 -6.61 4.60
N ILE A 573 -29.40 -5.46 3.95
CA ILE A 573 -28.37 -4.97 3.00
C ILE A 573 -27.09 -4.67 3.77
N LEU A 574 -25.97 -5.18 3.25
CA LEU A 574 -24.63 -4.82 3.71
C LEU A 574 -24.20 -3.53 3.00
N ASP A 575 -24.48 -2.40 3.63
CA ASP A 575 -24.31 -1.04 3.10
C ASP A 575 -22.85 -0.57 3.11
N VAL A 576 -22.04 -1.19 2.25
CA VAL A 576 -20.67 -0.77 1.97
C VAL A 576 -20.63 0.58 1.25
N LYS A 577 -19.55 1.35 1.44
CA LYS A 577 -19.39 2.67 0.81
C LYS A 577 -19.42 2.63 -0.72
N TYR A 578 -18.87 1.57 -1.31
CA TYR A 578 -18.84 1.31 -2.75
C TYR A 578 -18.65 -0.21 -2.98
N PRO A 579 -19.08 -0.79 -4.12
CA PRO A 579 -19.16 -2.24 -4.25
C PRO A 579 -17.83 -2.98 -4.21
N ASP A 580 -16.73 -2.43 -4.77
CA ASP A 580 -15.41 -3.09 -4.72
C ASP A 580 -14.94 -3.39 -3.28
N LEU A 581 -15.45 -2.65 -2.28
CA LEU A 581 -15.16 -2.89 -0.87
C LEU A 581 -15.56 -4.31 -0.42
N PHE A 582 -16.49 -4.98 -1.12
CA PHE A 582 -16.86 -6.37 -0.84
C PHE A 582 -15.68 -7.34 -0.90
N ARG A 583 -14.64 -7.06 -1.69
CA ARG A 583 -13.40 -7.86 -1.69
C ARG A 583 -12.80 -7.94 -0.30
N SER A 584 -12.57 -6.78 0.31
CA SER A 584 -12.02 -6.71 1.67
C SER A 584 -13.06 -7.08 2.73
N ALA A 585 -14.35 -6.81 2.50
CA ALA A 585 -15.42 -7.06 3.46
C ALA A 585 -15.77 -8.55 3.61
N MET A 586 -15.51 -9.37 2.58
CA MET A 586 -15.80 -10.80 2.55
C MET A 586 -14.54 -11.67 2.75
N ASN A 587 -13.71 -11.30 3.73
CA ASN A 587 -12.50 -12.03 4.12
C ASN A 587 -11.42 -12.08 3.03
N GLY A 588 -11.26 -11.00 2.25
CA GLY A 588 -10.14 -10.82 1.32
C GLY A 588 -10.29 -11.59 0.01
N LEU A 589 -11.39 -11.38 -0.72
CA LEU A 589 -11.61 -12.00 -2.02
C LEU A 589 -10.79 -11.32 -3.13
N PRO A 590 -10.30 -12.08 -4.14
CA PRO A 590 -9.53 -11.51 -5.25
C PRO A 590 -10.28 -10.49 -6.11
N SER A 591 -11.60 -10.63 -6.28
CA SER A 591 -12.45 -9.73 -7.07
C SER A 591 -13.90 -9.69 -6.52
N THR A 592 -14.77 -8.85 -7.09
CA THR A 592 -16.22 -8.86 -6.86
C THR A 592 -17.01 -9.67 -7.88
N LEU A 593 -16.33 -10.35 -8.82
CA LEU A 593 -16.95 -11.22 -9.82
C LEU A 593 -17.00 -12.64 -9.27
N PHE A 594 -18.01 -12.90 -8.44
CA PHE A 594 -18.21 -14.18 -7.77
C PHE A 594 -19.69 -14.53 -7.57
N ASP A 595 -19.91 -15.80 -7.27
CA ASP A 595 -21.14 -16.37 -6.71
C ASP A 595 -20.92 -16.81 -5.26
N ILE A 596 -21.99 -16.79 -4.47
CA ILE A 596 -21.99 -17.25 -3.07
C ILE A 596 -22.76 -18.56 -3.01
N VAL A 597 -22.09 -19.62 -2.57
CA VAL A 597 -22.67 -20.93 -2.34
C VAL A 597 -22.78 -21.16 -0.84
N GLN A 598 -24.01 -21.21 -0.32
CA GLN A 598 -24.26 -21.48 1.09
C GLN A 598 -24.19 -23.00 1.31
N THR A 599 -23.25 -23.51 2.10
CA THR A 599 -22.97 -24.96 2.19
C THR A 599 -24.06 -25.75 2.95
N GLY A 600 -24.74 -25.09 3.89
CA GLY A 600 -25.79 -25.66 4.73
C GLY A 600 -27.23 -25.35 4.28
N SER A 601 -27.47 -24.91 3.04
CA SER A 601 -28.84 -24.73 2.55
C SER A 601 -28.97 -24.89 1.03
N TYR A 602 -30.20 -25.11 0.57
CA TYR A 602 -30.57 -25.17 -0.84
C TYR A 602 -31.96 -24.57 -1.05
N THR A 603 -32.26 -24.14 -2.28
CA THR A 603 -33.56 -23.57 -2.65
C THR A 603 -34.26 -24.50 -3.64
N VAL A 604 -35.53 -24.79 -3.38
CA VAL A 604 -36.39 -25.59 -4.25
C VAL A 604 -37.35 -24.65 -4.99
N LEU A 605 -37.35 -24.71 -6.32
CA LEU A 605 -38.36 -24.08 -7.15
C LEU A 605 -39.52 -25.06 -7.37
N SER A 606 -40.68 -24.71 -6.83
CA SER A 606 -41.90 -25.50 -7.01
C SER A 606 -42.54 -25.27 -8.38
N ALA A 607 -43.38 -26.21 -8.83
CA ALA A 607 -44.05 -26.14 -10.13
C ALA A 607 -44.94 -24.88 -10.32
N ASN A 608 -45.35 -24.23 -9.23
CA ASN A 608 -46.12 -22.97 -9.25
C ASN A 608 -45.23 -21.71 -9.27
N GLY A 609 -43.91 -21.84 -9.48
CA GLY A 609 -42.97 -20.74 -9.50
C GLY A 609 -42.53 -20.23 -8.12
N THR A 610 -43.01 -20.84 -7.02
CA THR A 610 -42.62 -20.45 -5.66
C THR A 610 -41.29 -21.08 -5.26
N THR A 611 -40.37 -20.29 -4.73
CA THR A 611 -39.10 -20.77 -4.18
C THR A 611 -39.19 -20.98 -2.67
N SER A 612 -38.75 -22.15 -2.19
CA SER A 612 -38.66 -22.48 -0.77
C SER A 612 -37.22 -22.81 -0.39
N LYS A 613 -36.67 -22.13 0.62
CA LYS A 613 -35.32 -22.37 1.11
C LYS A 613 -35.33 -23.42 2.22
N ILE A 614 -34.45 -24.40 2.12
CA ILE A 614 -34.33 -25.52 3.05
C ILE A 614 -32.91 -25.50 3.63
N THR A 615 -32.80 -25.56 4.97
CA THR A 615 -31.52 -25.64 5.67
C THR A 615 -31.14 -27.09 5.97
N GLY A 616 -29.84 -27.39 5.99
CA GLY A 616 -29.26 -28.71 6.30
C GLY A 616 -29.49 -29.17 7.73
N SER A 617 -30.05 -28.32 8.60
CA SER A 617 -30.54 -28.71 9.92
C SER A 617 -32.00 -29.16 9.93
N SER A 618 -32.73 -28.94 8.84
CA SER A 618 -34.17 -29.22 8.73
C SER A 618 -34.43 -30.57 8.07
N SER A 619 -35.42 -31.32 8.58
CA SER A 619 -35.88 -32.51 7.88
C SER A 619 -36.73 -32.12 6.67
N THR A 620 -36.54 -32.82 5.55
CA THR A 620 -37.28 -32.58 4.31
C THR A 620 -38.03 -33.82 3.91
N THR A 621 -39.34 -33.67 3.64
CA THR A 621 -40.12 -34.76 3.08
C THR A 621 -39.94 -34.79 1.57
N VAL A 622 -39.53 -35.93 1.02
CA VAL A 622 -39.40 -36.19 -0.41
C VAL A 622 -40.42 -37.23 -0.83
N LEU A 623 -41.20 -36.91 -1.87
CA LEU A 623 -42.08 -37.86 -2.54
C LEU A 623 -41.32 -38.54 -3.67
N SER A 624 -41.16 -39.86 -3.56
CA SER A 624 -40.50 -40.71 -4.55
C SER A 624 -41.50 -41.66 -5.19
N ALA A 625 -41.09 -42.37 -6.25
CA ALA A 625 -41.90 -43.45 -6.83
C ALA A 625 -42.25 -44.56 -5.82
N SER A 626 -41.42 -44.74 -4.78
CA SER A 626 -41.64 -45.66 -3.65
C SER A 626 -42.49 -45.06 -2.51
N GLY A 627 -43.03 -43.86 -2.69
CA GLY A 627 -43.83 -43.15 -1.68
C GLY A 627 -43.07 -42.04 -0.96
N GLN A 628 -43.64 -41.57 0.14
CA GLN A 628 -43.15 -40.44 0.93
C GLN A 628 -42.02 -40.89 1.87
N SER A 629 -40.91 -40.17 1.88
CA SER A 629 -39.75 -40.41 2.74
C SER A 629 -39.27 -39.12 3.37
N THR A 630 -38.69 -39.18 4.57
CA THR A 630 -38.14 -38.00 5.26
C THR A 630 -36.63 -38.07 5.28
N LEU A 631 -35.98 -37.10 4.64
CA LEU A 631 -34.54 -36.90 4.69
C LEU A 631 -34.18 -36.07 5.94
N GLN A 632 -33.18 -36.51 6.69
CA GLN A 632 -32.56 -35.72 7.75
C GLN A 632 -31.53 -34.79 7.10
N GLY A 633 -31.50 -33.51 7.48
CA GLY A 633 -30.93 -32.46 6.63
C GLY A 633 -29.44 -32.64 6.24
N GLY A 634 -28.56 -33.00 7.18
CA GLY A 634 -27.11 -33.09 6.94
C GLY A 634 -26.70 -34.34 6.16
N GLY A 635 -25.81 -34.18 5.17
CA GLY A 635 -25.37 -35.26 4.28
C GLY A 635 -26.34 -35.57 3.14
N THR A 636 -27.41 -34.79 3.00
CA THR A 636 -28.31 -34.87 1.85
C THR A 636 -27.60 -34.39 0.60
N VAL A 637 -27.70 -35.16 -0.50
CA VAL A 637 -27.23 -34.74 -1.82
C VAL A 637 -28.41 -34.16 -2.59
N VAL A 638 -28.28 -32.90 -3.02
CA VAL A 638 -29.27 -32.22 -3.86
C VAL A 638 -28.69 -32.07 -5.26
N MET A 639 -29.48 -32.42 -6.27
CA MET A 639 -29.10 -32.32 -7.69
C MET A 639 -30.07 -31.39 -8.42
N ASN A 640 -29.54 -30.51 -9.27
CA ASN A 640 -30.35 -29.63 -10.12
C ASN A 640 -30.69 -30.30 -11.48
N GLY A 641 -31.44 -29.59 -12.33
CA GLY A 641 -31.84 -30.08 -13.66
C GLY A 641 -30.68 -30.36 -14.62
N ASP A 642 -29.53 -29.73 -14.40
CA ASP A 642 -28.30 -29.89 -15.20
C ASP A 642 -27.41 -31.04 -14.71
N ARG A 643 -27.89 -31.81 -13.72
CA ARG A 643 -27.16 -32.90 -13.04
C ARG A 643 -25.94 -32.46 -12.21
N ASN A 644 -25.84 -31.17 -11.88
CA ASN A 644 -24.89 -30.71 -10.88
C ASN A 644 -25.46 -31.03 -9.50
N ALA A 645 -24.68 -31.77 -8.70
CA ALA A 645 -25.06 -32.16 -7.36
C ALA A 645 -24.17 -31.51 -6.32
N ARG A 646 -24.70 -31.38 -5.10
CA ARG A 646 -23.96 -30.90 -3.93
C ARG A 646 -24.41 -31.61 -2.68
N SER A 647 -23.46 -31.88 -1.79
CA SER A 647 -23.76 -32.31 -0.42
C SER A 647 -24.16 -31.09 0.42
N ILE A 648 -25.16 -31.25 1.29
CA ILE A 648 -25.58 -30.23 2.24
C ILE A 648 -24.93 -30.50 3.59
N ASP A 649 -24.19 -29.52 4.09
CA ASP A 649 -23.57 -29.59 5.41
C ASP A 649 -24.60 -29.36 6.52
N ALA A 650 -24.37 -29.97 7.69
CA ALA A 650 -25.18 -29.69 8.88
C ALA A 650 -24.96 -28.25 9.42
N GLY A 651 -23.79 -27.65 9.14
CA GLY A 651 -23.41 -26.30 9.58
C GLY A 651 -23.64 -25.22 8.52
N THR A 652 -23.74 -23.96 8.95
CA THR A 652 -23.84 -22.80 8.06
C THR A 652 -22.46 -22.30 7.65
N GLY A 653 -22.06 -22.58 6.40
CA GLY A 653 -20.85 -22.05 5.77
C GLY A 653 -21.14 -21.31 4.47
N PHE A 654 -20.24 -20.42 4.08
CA PHE A 654 -20.34 -19.63 2.84
C PHE A 654 -19.09 -19.83 1.99
N MET A 655 -19.25 -20.51 0.87
CA MET A 655 -18.22 -20.68 -0.16
C MET A 655 -18.38 -19.59 -1.22
N PHE A 656 -17.28 -19.05 -1.71
CA PHE A 656 -17.26 -18.06 -2.78
C PHE A 656 -16.53 -18.66 -3.98
N LEU A 657 -17.21 -18.66 -5.13
CA LEU A 657 -16.66 -19.13 -6.40
C LEU A 657 -16.52 -17.90 -7.28
N GLY A 658 -15.29 -17.55 -7.67
CA GLY A 658 -15.05 -16.32 -8.39
C GLY A 658 -13.92 -16.40 -9.39
N ARG A 659 -13.80 -15.32 -10.16
CA ARG A 659 -12.79 -15.16 -11.21
C ARG A 659 -12.28 -13.73 -11.29
N GLY A 660 -11.14 -13.54 -11.94
CA GLY A 660 -10.44 -12.27 -11.98
C GLY A 660 -9.73 -11.93 -10.66
N ASN A 661 -8.86 -10.94 -10.74
CA ASN A 661 -8.09 -10.40 -9.63
C ASN A 661 -7.88 -8.90 -9.82
N GLY A 662 -8.39 -8.12 -8.87
CA GLY A 662 -8.43 -6.66 -8.93
C GLY A 662 -9.86 -6.11 -9.05
N HIS A 663 -9.97 -4.79 -9.21
CA HIS A 663 -11.26 -4.12 -9.37
C HIS A 663 -11.92 -4.44 -10.71
N GLY A 664 -11.13 -4.73 -11.75
CA GLY A 664 -11.63 -5.06 -13.09
C GLY A 664 -11.98 -3.85 -13.96
N LEU A 665 -12.09 -2.65 -13.38
CA LEU A 665 -12.26 -1.39 -14.13
C LEU A 665 -11.02 -1.04 -14.96
N GLY A 666 -11.23 -0.54 -16.19
CA GLY A 666 -10.15 -0.14 -17.09
C GLY A 666 -9.42 -1.31 -17.75
N LEU A 667 -8.11 -1.16 -17.99
CA LEU A 667 -7.29 -2.15 -18.67
C LEU A 667 -7.14 -3.43 -17.83
N SER A 668 -7.48 -4.58 -18.41
CA SER A 668 -7.06 -5.89 -17.88
C SER A 668 -5.65 -6.22 -18.38
N GLN A 669 -4.68 -6.42 -17.50
CA GLN A 669 -3.30 -6.74 -17.89
C GLN A 669 -3.23 -8.05 -18.70
N TRP A 670 -3.85 -9.12 -18.21
CA TRP A 670 -3.91 -10.39 -18.94
C TRP A 670 -4.75 -10.29 -20.22
N GLY A 671 -5.81 -9.49 -20.21
CA GLY A 671 -6.62 -9.26 -21.39
C GLY A 671 -5.86 -8.51 -22.49
N ALA A 672 -5.10 -7.46 -22.12
CA ALA A 672 -4.19 -6.74 -23.00
C ALA A 672 -3.12 -7.66 -23.60
N LYS A 673 -2.54 -8.55 -22.78
CA LYS A 673 -1.63 -9.59 -23.26
C LYS A 673 -2.30 -10.50 -24.29
N GLY A 674 -3.52 -10.98 -24.01
CA GLY A 674 -4.25 -11.85 -24.92
C GLY A 674 -4.59 -11.17 -26.26
N MET A 675 -4.97 -9.90 -26.24
CA MET A 675 -5.16 -9.12 -27.47
C MET A 675 -3.84 -8.94 -28.23
N ALA A 676 -2.76 -8.59 -27.54
CA ALA A 676 -1.46 -8.45 -28.20
C ALA A 676 -0.96 -9.78 -28.81
N ASP A 677 -1.17 -10.91 -28.13
CA ASP A 677 -0.90 -12.25 -28.67
C ASP A 677 -1.75 -12.57 -29.91
N ALA A 678 -2.94 -12.00 -30.01
CA ALA A 678 -3.84 -12.13 -31.15
C ALA A 678 -3.52 -11.13 -32.30
N GLY A 679 -2.50 -10.29 -32.14
CA GLY A 679 -1.98 -9.39 -33.19
C GLY A 679 -2.52 -7.96 -33.16
N TYR A 680 -3.29 -7.57 -32.15
CA TYR A 680 -3.75 -6.18 -31.98
C TYR A 680 -2.61 -5.27 -31.54
N GLY A 681 -2.56 -4.05 -32.08
CA GLY A 681 -1.62 -3.01 -31.68
C GLY A 681 -2.01 -2.36 -30.35
N TYR A 682 -1.04 -1.78 -29.64
CA TYR A 682 -1.26 -1.18 -28.31
C TYR A 682 -2.36 -0.11 -28.29
N GLN A 683 -2.50 0.68 -29.36
CA GLN A 683 -3.54 1.70 -29.45
C GLN A 683 -4.95 1.10 -29.57
N GLU A 684 -5.09 -0.04 -30.26
CA GLU A 684 -6.36 -0.76 -30.36
C GLU A 684 -6.73 -1.38 -29.02
N ILE A 685 -5.74 -1.96 -28.33
CA ILE A 685 -5.90 -2.48 -26.97
C ILE A 685 -6.40 -1.37 -26.02
N LEU A 686 -5.75 -0.22 -26.02
CA LEU A 686 -6.13 0.90 -25.17
C LEU A 686 -7.55 1.42 -25.50
N LYS A 687 -7.88 1.61 -26.78
CA LYS A 687 -9.22 2.06 -27.20
C LYS A 687 -10.32 1.02 -26.94
N HIS A 688 -9.95 -0.25 -26.79
CA HIS A 688 -10.87 -1.30 -26.37
C HIS A 688 -11.25 -1.17 -24.89
N TYR A 689 -10.29 -0.90 -24.00
CA TYR A 689 -10.57 -0.79 -22.56
C TYR A 689 -11.00 0.61 -22.11
N TYR A 690 -10.54 1.66 -22.80
CA TYR A 690 -10.86 3.05 -22.50
C TYR A 690 -11.73 3.62 -23.62
N GLN A 691 -12.98 3.95 -23.30
CA GLN A 691 -14.03 4.30 -24.26
C GLN A 691 -14.03 5.79 -24.59
N ASN A 692 -14.25 6.12 -25.86
CA ASN A 692 -14.32 7.51 -26.35
C ASN A 692 -13.06 8.33 -26.01
N VAL A 693 -11.89 7.70 -26.11
CA VAL A 693 -10.60 8.34 -25.83
C VAL A 693 -9.77 8.55 -27.10
N THR A 694 -8.83 9.48 -27.01
CA THR A 694 -7.75 9.66 -27.98
C THR A 694 -6.42 9.34 -27.32
N ILE A 695 -5.47 8.82 -28.09
CA ILE A 695 -4.09 8.61 -27.64
C ILE A 695 -3.26 9.69 -28.31
N THR A 696 -2.66 10.56 -27.50
CA THR A 696 -1.95 11.75 -27.96
C THR A 696 -0.57 11.77 -27.35
N LYS A 697 0.41 12.27 -28.10
CA LYS A 697 1.75 12.55 -27.59
C LYS A 697 1.80 13.99 -27.07
N GLU A 698 2.10 14.14 -25.79
CA GLU A 698 2.36 15.43 -25.14
C GLU A 698 3.86 15.79 -25.13
#